data_AF-A0ABD1N2B4-F1
#
_entry.id   AF-A0ABD1N2B4-F1
#
_cell.length_a   1.000
_cell.length_b   1.000
_cell.length_c   1.000
_cell.angle_alpha   90.00
_cell.angle_beta   90.00
_cell.angle_gamma   90.00
#
_symmetry.space_group_name_H-M   'P 1'
#
loop_
_entity.id
_entity.type
_entity.pdbx_description
1 polymer ?
#
loop_
_entity_poly.entity_id
_entity_poly.type
_entity_poly.pdbx_seq_one_letter_code
_entity_poly.pdbx_strand_id
1 'polypeptide(L)'
;MTCISVFLLQNLVNLKEIDLRESIYLTDIPDLSKAKILELVNLYGCKSLHQLHPSISSLSKLKYLDLSYCSRIRSLDIRSKYLSRLYLYGYGNSCLTNISVASDELTNLDLDTMRKLECLNVNSRSLVDLSLDKCFSLKEISVVSEEITKLSLSDTVISSFSSISSLPKIRYLDLSDCKKIEKLDLHSKSLIELNLSGCSSLKEISMASEEVTELTLSDTAITSLPSSISSLPKLRYLDLSDCKQIEKLDLHSKSLIELDLSGCSSLKEISVASVELTKLSLSDTAITSFSCISSLPKLRYFNLRDCKEIKILDLHSKYLIDLDLSGCSSLKEISMASEKITELSLSNTAITSFSSISSLPNLRYLFLCDCKEIEILDLHSKSLIELDLNGCLSLKEISMIPEEITKLNLSECRNMVSLPELPCALHDLDAFNCISLEREITQRVVLQHMLQKSIPYLHQQQQHHPPKGVVRFVFPGDRVIDDCVFQIAKHSMSIHDFKMSHLSGFIYCFILKENIDYKMLVSIYQDGELLWDSEYTLFNRFPIFSTPISKHMGFWYHDISKFDRENEVYDDSRDVEIKFQLKGSFWGEKHDNILHGLHPLFGESDPHDAMRDIVAGVVARMILVLPVFLIVLLKEDREEPMAVYSCVSTLDADVSCGAFSFFLRSLPFGFNRRGDGKKKRWQWQLSARHPPPSTPLLQLQIADHLRSTYPDYHLTKQQTLFRFVHEALQADPPSAPESSGRNSTIAKKARTCEGAMRPCPLPPRKKLCRPPRTPFTRRRWSRSLT
;
A
#
# COMPACT_ATOMS: atom_id res chain seq x y z
N MET A 1 2.61 23.25 59.32
CA MET A 1 1.63 23.56 60.38
C MET A 1 1.37 25.07 60.56
N THR A 2 1.62 25.96 59.58
CA THR A 2 1.62 27.42 59.84
C THR A 2 0.76 28.31 58.92
N CYS A 3 0.06 27.79 57.88
CA CYS A 3 -0.81 28.65 57.04
C CYS A 3 -2.31 28.59 57.39
N ILE A 4 -2.81 27.54 58.04
CA ILE A 4 -4.27 27.37 58.30
C ILE A 4 -4.73 28.19 59.52
N SER A 5 -3.84 28.49 60.48
CA SER A 5 -4.17 29.28 61.66
C SER A 5 -4.57 30.72 61.34
N VAL A 6 -4.22 31.24 60.16
CA VAL A 6 -4.60 32.60 59.70
C VAL A 6 -6.09 32.66 59.33
N PHE A 7 -6.66 31.57 58.80
CA PHE A 7 -8.06 31.53 58.35
C PHE A 7 -9.07 31.46 59.50
N LEU A 8 -8.65 30.97 60.68
CA LEU A 8 -9.51 30.92 61.88
C LEU A 8 -9.74 32.31 62.51
N LEU A 9 -9.02 33.35 62.08
CA LEU A 9 -9.02 34.68 62.71
C LEU A 9 -9.68 35.79 61.87
N GLN A 10 -10.05 35.56 60.59
CA GLN A 10 -10.60 36.61 59.72
C GLN A 10 -11.94 36.24 59.08
N ASN A 11 -12.84 37.21 59.06
CA ASN A 11 -14.16 37.11 58.43
C ASN A 11 -14.02 37.36 56.91
N LEU A 12 -13.77 36.32 56.13
CA LEU A 12 -13.41 36.38 54.70
C LEU A 12 -14.60 36.63 53.76
N VAL A 13 -15.43 37.62 54.08
CA VAL A 13 -16.67 37.92 53.33
C VAL A 13 -16.43 38.41 51.90
N ASN A 14 -15.28 39.02 51.64
CA ASN A 14 -14.88 39.54 50.33
C ASN A 14 -13.92 38.60 49.56
N LEU A 15 -13.73 37.36 50.04
CA LEU A 15 -12.84 36.41 49.38
C LEU A 15 -13.49 35.90 48.09
N LYS A 16 -12.85 36.20 46.95
CA LYS A 16 -13.30 35.78 45.62
C LYS A 16 -12.56 34.55 45.10
N GLU A 17 -11.31 34.37 45.48
CA GLU A 17 -10.45 33.31 44.98
C GLU A 17 -9.58 32.77 46.13
N ILE A 18 -9.40 31.46 46.17
CA ILE A 18 -8.46 30.79 47.08
C ILE A 18 -7.60 29.81 46.27
N ASP A 19 -6.29 29.93 46.40
CA ASP A 19 -5.33 29.05 45.77
C ASP A 19 -4.38 28.48 46.83
N LEU A 20 -4.48 27.17 47.06
CA LEU A 20 -3.65 26.42 47.99
C LEU A 20 -2.92 25.27 47.27
N ARG A 21 -2.71 25.40 45.95
CA ARG A 21 -2.07 24.35 45.15
C ARG A 21 -0.75 23.87 45.76
N GLU A 22 -0.49 22.58 45.62
CA GLU A 22 0.70 21.88 46.08
C GLU A 22 0.97 21.99 47.58
N SER A 23 -0.05 22.33 48.37
CA SER A 23 0.01 22.26 49.84
C SER A 23 -0.03 20.80 50.29
N ILE A 24 1.05 20.06 50.07
CA ILE A 24 1.11 18.60 50.26
C ILE A 24 0.82 18.14 51.70
N TYR A 25 0.93 19.03 52.69
CA TYR A 25 0.63 18.78 54.11
C TYR A 25 -0.72 19.34 54.57
N LEU A 26 -1.51 19.94 53.69
CA LEU A 26 -2.86 20.43 53.99
C LEU A 26 -3.76 19.23 54.30
N THR A 27 -4.27 19.13 55.52
CA THR A 27 -5.17 18.04 55.92
C THR A 27 -6.64 18.39 55.79
N ASP A 28 -6.97 19.68 55.99
CA ASP A 28 -8.33 20.23 56.01
C ASP A 28 -8.32 21.69 55.55
N ILE A 29 -9.44 22.15 55.02
CA ILE A 29 -9.69 23.55 54.65
C ILE A 29 -10.59 24.23 55.71
N PRO A 30 -10.48 25.56 55.90
CA PRO A 30 -11.33 26.30 56.84
C PRO A 30 -12.80 26.34 56.41
N ASP A 31 -13.68 26.77 57.32
CA ASP A 31 -15.07 27.08 56.97
C ASP A 31 -15.14 28.29 56.01
N LEU A 32 -15.64 28.04 54.80
CA LEU A 32 -15.82 29.03 53.74
C LEU A 32 -17.27 29.52 53.61
N SER A 33 -18.17 29.15 54.54
CA SER A 33 -19.61 29.47 54.47
C SER A 33 -19.92 30.97 54.34
N LYS A 34 -19.03 31.83 54.86
CA LYS A 34 -19.17 33.28 54.80
C LYS A 34 -18.59 33.91 53.52
N ALA A 35 -17.77 33.20 52.77
CA ALA A 35 -17.18 33.65 51.51
C ALA A 35 -18.20 33.51 50.35
N LYS A 36 -19.33 34.22 50.45
CA LYS A 36 -20.48 34.08 49.53
C LYS A 36 -20.18 34.48 48.08
N ILE A 37 -19.10 35.23 47.85
CA ILE A 37 -18.64 35.66 46.53
C ILE A 37 -17.46 34.83 46.00
N LEU A 38 -17.10 33.72 46.66
CA LEU A 38 -16.01 32.85 46.25
C LEU A 38 -16.35 32.16 44.92
N GLU A 39 -15.54 32.44 43.90
CA GLU A 39 -15.70 31.95 42.52
C GLU A 39 -14.70 30.84 42.17
N LEU A 40 -13.51 30.84 42.80
CA LEU A 40 -12.43 29.92 42.47
C LEU A 40 -11.82 29.29 43.73
N VAL A 41 -11.72 27.97 43.73
CA VAL A 41 -11.00 27.18 44.73
C VAL A 41 -10.00 26.27 44.01
N ASN A 42 -8.70 26.51 44.18
CA ASN A 42 -7.66 25.65 43.64
C ASN A 42 -6.95 24.88 44.78
N LEU A 43 -7.09 23.56 44.77
CA LEU A 43 -6.49 22.62 45.71
C LEU A 43 -5.63 21.57 44.99
N TYR A 44 -5.23 21.84 43.74
CA TYR A 44 -4.36 20.97 42.95
C TYR A 44 -3.18 20.45 43.79
N GLY A 45 -2.90 19.15 43.77
CA GLY A 45 -1.73 18.58 44.44
C GLY A 45 -1.75 18.57 45.98
N CYS A 46 -2.89 18.85 46.62
CA CYS A 46 -3.05 18.76 48.08
C CYS A 46 -3.13 17.29 48.56
N LYS A 47 -2.00 16.57 48.51
CA LYS A 47 -1.92 15.11 48.73
C LYS A 47 -2.38 14.63 50.11
N SER A 48 -2.33 15.47 51.15
CA SER A 48 -2.75 15.12 52.51
C SER A 48 -4.22 15.43 52.82
N LEU A 49 -4.97 16.03 51.90
CA LEU A 49 -6.34 16.48 52.12
C LEU A 49 -7.30 15.29 52.16
N HIS A 50 -7.92 15.03 53.31
CA HIS A 50 -8.77 13.84 53.51
C HIS A 50 -10.22 14.07 53.09
N GLN A 51 -10.69 15.30 53.23
CA GLN A 51 -12.06 15.69 52.96
C GLN A 51 -12.13 17.17 52.64
N LEU A 52 -13.19 17.57 51.95
CA LEU A 52 -13.56 18.98 51.83
C LEU A 52 -14.43 19.37 53.01
N HIS A 53 -14.27 20.61 53.48
CA HIS A 53 -15.20 21.15 54.47
C HIS A 53 -16.60 21.26 53.83
N PRO A 54 -17.69 20.87 54.52
CA PRO A 54 -19.05 20.86 53.97
C PRO A 54 -19.54 22.21 53.42
N SER A 55 -18.93 23.32 53.84
CA SER A 55 -19.22 24.65 53.31
C SER A 55 -18.95 24.78 51.81
N ILE A 56 -18.05 23.97 51.21
CA ILE A 56 -17.81 24.00 49.76
C ILE A 56 -19.11 23.69 49.00
N SER A 57 -19.91 22.75 49.50
CA SER A 57 -21.18 22.35 48.86
C SER A 57 -22.24 23.44 48.91
N SER A 58 -22.09 24.50 49.74
CA SER A 58 -23.02 25.62 49.84
C SER A 58 -22.55 26.90 49.15
N LEU A 59 -21.38 26.88 48.50
CA LEU A 59 -20.82 28.03 47.79
C LEU A 59 -21.60 28.34 46.51
N SER A 60 -22.59 29.23 46.62
CA SER A 60 -23.53 29.56 45.55
C SER A 60 -22.94 30.26 44.32
N LYS A 61 -21.67 30.69 44.35
CA LYS A 61 -20.99 31.42 43.25
C LYS A 61 -19.75 30.70 42.73
N LEU A 62 -19.47 29.49 43.22
CA LEU A 62 -18.30 28.73 42.82
C LEU A 62 -18.38 28.34 41.35
N LYS A 63 -17.42 28.79 40.55
CA LYS A 63 -17.30 28.52 39.11
C LYS A 63 -16.21 27.51 38.79
N TYR A 64 -15.14 27.52 39.57
CA TYR A 64 -13.93 26.72 39.35
C TYR A 64 -13.56 25.97 40.63
N LEU A 65 -13.40 24.64 40.51
CA LEU A 65 -12.85 23.80 41.55
C LEU A 65 -11.82 22.83 40.95
N ASP A 66 -10.59 22.89 41.44
CA ASP A 66 -9.53 21.95 41.05
C ASP A 66 -9.08 21.12 42.25
N LEU A 67 -9.31 19.82 42.16
CA LEU A 67 -8.93 18.80 43.13
C LEU A 67 -7.96 17.79 42.51
N SER A 68 -7.32 18.14 41.40
CA SER A 68 -6.43 17.24 40.70
C SER A 68 -5.27 16.82 41.61
N TYR A 69 -4.86 15.55 41.54
CA TYR A 69 -3.81 14.95 42.38
C TYR A 69 -4.07 14.98 43.90
N CYS A 70 -5.32 15.17 44.34
CA CYS A 70 -5.75 14.99 45.74
C CYS A 70 -6.02 13.52 46.07
N SER A 71 -5.00 12.77 46.46
CA SER A 71 -5.05 11.30 46.55
C SER A 71 -5.82 10.71 47.74
N ARG A 72 -6.21 11.51 48.74
CA ARG A 72 -6.84 11.04 50.00
C ARG A 72 -8.33 11.34 50.14
N ILE A 73 -8.90 12.15 49.26
CA ILE A 73 -10.34 12.46 49.26
C ILE A 73 -11.13 11.20 48.92
N ARG A 74 -12.18 10.89 49.69
CA ARG A 74 -13.02 9.68 49.51
C ARG A 74 -14.37 9.95 48.86
N SER A 75 -14.96 11.09 49.16
CA SER A 75 -16.25 11.49 48.61
C SER A 75 -16.24 12.96 48.23
N LEU A 76 -17.05 13.29 47.22
CA LEU A 76 -17.24 14.64 46.73
C LEU A 76 -18.74 14.91 46.55
N ASP A 77 -19.27 15.95 47.21
CA ASP A 77 -20.62 16.47 46.97
C ASP A 77 -20.53 17.97 46.70
N ILE A 78 -20.78 18.38 45.45
CA ILE A 78 -20.72 19.78 45.03
C ILE A 78 -22.08 20.20 44.49
N ARG A 79 -22.64 21.27 45.06
CA ARG A 79 -23.92 21.86 44.62
C ARG A 79 -23.72 23.35 44.37
N SER A 80 -23.37 23.69 43.13
CA SER A 80 -23.21 25.07 42.70
C SER A 80 -23.80 25.24 41.31
N LYS A 81 -24.77 26.14 41.19
CA LYS A 81 -25.42 26.44 39.91
C LYS A 81 -24.44 26.92 38.83
N TYR A 82 -23.35 27.58 39.22
CA TYR A 82 -22.42 28.23 38.30
C TYR A 82 -21.12 27.45 38.09
N LEU A 83 -21.02 26.21 38.61
CA LEU A 83 -19.81 25.42 38.46
C LEU A 83 -19.63 25.02 37.00
N SER A 84 -18.73 25.70 36.30
CA SER A 84 -18.43 25.45 34.89
C SER A 84 -17.18 24.60 34.71
N ARG A 85 -16.29 24.56 35.71
CA ARG A 85 -15.03 23.79 35.66
C ARG A 85 -14.82 23.01 36.95
N LEU A 86 -14.78 21.68 36.81
CA LEU A 86 -14.41 20.75 37.87
C LEU A 86 -13.27 19.87 37.36
N TYR A 87 -12.10 19.99 37.99
CA TYR A 87 -10.93 19.20 37.63
C TYR A 87 -10.63 18.15 38.70
N LEU A 88 -10.53 16.90 38.25
CA LEU A 88 -10.34 15.71 39.08
C LEU A 88 -9.19 14.84 38.56
N TYR A 89 -8.30 15.38 37.73
CA TYR A 89 -7.22 14.61 37.09
C TYR A 89 -6.16 14.14 38.10
N GLY A 90 -5.44 13.05 37.80
CA GLY A 90 -4.35 12.53 38.65
C GLY A 90 -4.21 11.03 38.50
N TYR A 91 -3.32 10.39 39.27
CA TYR A 91 -2.96 8.94 39.20
C TYR A 91 -4.11 7.97 39.59
N GLY A 92 -5.34 8.28 39.18
CA GLY A 92 -6.61 7.65 39.54
C GLY A 92 -6.93 7.93 40.99
N ASN A 93 -7.48 9.12 41.32
CA ASN A 93 -7.85 9.57 42.68
C ASN A 93 -8.11 8.38 43.60
N SER A 94 -7.05 7.94 44.29
CA SER A 94 -6.90 6.54 44.71
C SER A 94 -7.82 6.13 45.84
N CYS A 95 -8.68 7.05 46.27
CA CYS A 95 -9.62 6.92 47.36
C CYS A 95 -11.02 7.41 47.00
N LEU A 96 -11.23 8.17 45.90
CA LEU A 96 -12.55 8.69 45.56
C LEU A 96 -13.44 7.54 45.10
N THR A 97 -14.47 7.25 45.90
CA THR A 97 -15.46 6.21 45.60
C THR A 97 -16.79 6.81 45.16
N ASN A 98 -17.13 8.02 45.61
CA ASN A 98 -18.46 8.60 45.39
C ASN A 98 -18.32 10.05 44.91
N ILE A 99 -18.94 10.37 43.78
CA ILE A 99 -19.03 11.74 43.24
C ILE A 99 -20.50 12.12 43.05
N SER A 100 -20.89 13.25 43.63
CA SER A 100 -22.17 13.92 43.43
C SER A 100 -21.93 15.36 42.98
N VAL A 101 -22.39 15.72 41.79
CA VAL A 101 -22.24 17.07 41.23
C VAL A 101 -23.58 17.58 40.71
N ALA A 102 -24.01 18.73 41.21
CA ALA A 102 -25.16 19.47 40.72
C ALA A 102 -24.74 20.87 40.25
N SER A 103 -24.90 21.16 38.96
CA SER A 103 -24.54 22.44 38.34
C SER A 103 -25.41 22.77 37.14
N ASP A 104 -25.76 24.04 36.92
CA ASP A 104 -26.46 24.45 35.70
C ASP A 104 -25.48 24.78 34.55
N GLU A 105 -24.18 24.99 34.82
CA GLU A 105 -23.18 25.47 33.85
C GLU A 105 -22.07 24.46 33.52
N LEU A 106 -22.07 23.26 34.12
CA LEU A 106 -21.03 22.25 33.87
C LEU A 106 -21.24 21.63 32.49
N THR A 107 -20.34 21.93 31.53
CA THR A 107 -20.49 21.46 30.14
C THR A 107 -19.85 20.12 29.88
N ASN A 108 -18.71 19.82 30.50
CA ASN A 108 -17.98 18.57 30.30
C ASN A 108 -17.50 18.05 31.66
N LEU A 109 -17.45 16.73 31.79
CA LEU A 109 -16.88 16.07 32.95
C LEU A 109 -16.15 14.80 32.51
N ASP A 110 -14.84 14.80 32.70
CA ASP A 110 -13.97 13.67 32.39
C ASP A 110 -13.50 13.04 33.71
N LEU A 111 -13.88 11.78 33.91
CA LEU A 111 -13.59 10.97 35.08
C LEU A 111 -12.85 9.68 34.68
N ASP A 112 -12.24 9.67 33.50
CA ASP A 112 -11.53 8.51 32.99
C ASP A 112 -10.48 8.03 33.99
N THR A 113 -10.31 6.71 34.06
CA THR A 113 -9.33 6.01 34.89
C THR A 113 -9.52 6.17 36.40
N MET A 114 -10.68 6.67 36.87
CA MET A 114 -11.04 6.68 38.30
C MET A 114 -11.39 5.27 38.80
N ARG A 115 -10.37 4.41 38.94
CA ARG A 115 -10.50 2.96 39.19
C ARG A 115 -11.29 2.57 40.45
N LYS A 116 -11.39 3.44 41.45
CA LYS A 116 -12.13 3.21 42.70
C LYS A 116 -13.51 3.86 42.74
N LEU A 117 -13.90 4.62 41.72
CA LEU A 117 -15.23 5.23 41.65
C LEU A 117 -16.27 4.11 41.62
N GLU A 118 -17.16 4.08 42.61
CA GLU A 118 -18.24 3.11 42.74
C GLU A 118 -19.59 3.71 42.34
N CYS A 119 -19.82 4.98 42.70
CA CYS A 119 -21.08 5.68 42.48
C CYS A 119 -20.85 7.08 41.88
N LEU A 120 -21.56 7.38 40.79
CA LEU A 120 -21.61 8.72 40.18
C LEU A 120 -23.05 9.23 40.10
N ASN A 121 -23.27 10.45 40.60
CA ASN A 121 -24.50 11.21 40.41
C ASN A 121 -24.16 12.58 39.80
N VAL A 122 -24.63 12.84 38.58
CA VAL A 122 -24.47 14.12 37.90
C VAL A 122 -25.82 14.67 37.51
N ASN A 123 -26.12 15.87 38.01
CA ASN A 123 -27.27 16.66 37.59
C ASN A 123 -26.75 17.95 36.95
N SER A 124 -26.78 18.02 35.62
CA SER A 124 -26.37 19.22 34.91
C SER A 124 -27.20 19.54 33.68
N ARG A 125 -27.69 20.78 33.62
CA ARG A 125 -28.47 21.29 32.49
C ARG A 125 -27.63 21.49 31.23
N SER A 126 -26.33 21.75 31.38
CA SER A 126 -25.45 22.13 30.27
C SER A 126 -24.45 21.04 29.88
N LEU A 127 -24.46 19.88 30.55
CA LEU A 127 -23.51 18.80 30.29
C LEU A 127 -23.74 18.22 28.90
N VAL A 128 -22.72 18.31 28.04
CA VAL A 128 -22.75 17.82 26.66
C VAL A 128 -22.04 16.48 26.55
N ASP A 129 -20.89 16.34 27.23
CA ASP A 129 -20.02 15.16 27.15
C ASP A 129 -19.63 14.67 28.56
N LEU A 130 -19.74 13.35 28.78
CA LEU A 130 -19.31 12.66 30.01
C LEU A 130 -18.51 11.40 29.65
N SER A 131 -17.30 11.30 30.18
CA SER A 131 -16.42 10.14 30.01
C SER A 131 -16.04 9.52 31.35
N LEU A 132 -16.16 8.20 31.43
CA LEU A 132 -15.96 7.35 32.62
C LEU A 132 -15.13 6.11 32.28
N ASP A 133 -14.32 6.18 31.24
CA ASP A 133 -13.62 5.02 30.71
C ASP A 133 -12.66 4.45 31.76
N LYS A 134 -12.58 3.12 31.85
CA LYS A 134 -11.70 2.40 32.78
C LYS A 134 -12.01 2.68 34.26
N CYS A 135 -13.24 3.09 34.58
CA CYS A 135 -13.76 3.14 35.94
C CYS A 135 -14.18 1.73 36.40
N PHE A 136 -13.20 0.86 36.65
CA PHE A 136 -13.40 -0.58 36.90
C PHE A 136 -14.29 -0.95 38.10
N SER A 137 -14.52 -0.01 39.03
CA SER A 137 -15.33 -0.24 40.21
C SER A 137 -16.75 0.37 40.10
N LEU A 138 -17.08 1.03 38.98
CA LEU A 138 -18.32 1.77 38.83
C LEU A 138 -19.51 0.80 38.78
N LYS A 139 -20.36 0.87 39.80
CA LYS A 139 -21.56 0.04 39.96
C LYS A 139 -22.82 0.81 39.64
N GLU A 140 -22.88 2.08 40.05
CA GLU A 140 -24.07 2.91 39.98
C GLU A 140 -23.78 4.23 39.27
N ILE A 141 -24.64 4.55 38.30
CA ILE A 141 -24.62 5.83 37.60
C ILE A 141 -26.02 6.43 37.53
N SER A 142 -26.10 7.71 37.85
CA SER A 142 -27.27 8.55 37.60
C SER A 142 -26.81 9.82 36.90
N VAL A 143 -27.31 10.04 35.68
CA VAL A 143 -27.02 11.25 34.90
C VAL A 143 -28.35 11.85 34.52
N VAL A 144 -28.55 13.10 34.91
CA VAL A 144 -29.70 13.92 34.51
C VAL A 144 -29.15 15.12 33.75
N SER A 145 -29.40 15.15 32.44
CA SER A 145 -29.01 16.25 31.58
C SER A 145 -29.93 16.38 30.37
N GLU A 146 -30.22 17.63 29.97
CA GLU A 146 -31.02 17.97 28.79
C GLU A 146 -30.15 18.14 27.52
N GLU A 147 -28.82 18.26 27.67
CA GLU A 147 -27.89 18.58 26.58
C GLU A 147 -26.88 17.46 26.29
N ILE A 148 -26.85 16.38 27.08
CA ILE A 148 -25.84 15.33 26.91
C ILE A 148 -26.02 14.63 25.56
N THR A 149 -24.95 14.66 24.76
CA THR A 149 -24.90 14.03 23.43
C THR A 149 -23.94 12.86 23.38
N LYS A 150 -22.96 12.79 24.28
CA LYS A 150 -21.97 11.71 24.35
C LYS A 150 -21.80 11.21 25.77
N LEU A 151 -21.86 9.89 25.91
CA LEU A 151 -21.57 9.18 27.15
C LEU A 151 -20.64 8.00 26.84
N SER A 152 -19.48 7.98 27.49
CA SER A 152 -18.53 6.86 27.41
C SER A 152 -18.38 6.19 28.76
N LEU A 153 -18.57 4.87 28.79
CA LEU A 153 -18.46 4.00 29.96
C LEU A 153 -17.56 2.80 29.65
N SER A 154 -16.60 2.94 28.73
CA SER A 154 -15.82 1.82 28.27
C SER A 154 -15.01 1.18 29.41
N ASP A 155 -14.90 -0.15 29.40
CA ASP A 155 -14.12 -0.91 30.38
C ASP A 155 -14.59 -0.63 31.82
N THR A 156 -15.91 -0.59 32.02
CA THR A 156 -16.57 -0.48 33.33
C THR A 156 -17.31 -1.77 33.68
N VAL A 157 -17.75 -1.89 34.94
CA VAL A 157 -18.44 -3.09 35.47
C VAL A 157 -19.94 -2.87 35.68
N ILE A 158 -20.49 -1.83 35.04
CA ILE A 158 -21.89 -1.46 35.14
C ILE A 158 -22.80 -2.53 34.53
N SER A 159 -23.95 -2.75 35.18
CA SER A 159 -24.96 -3.73 34.76
C SER A 159 -26.37 -3.14 34.59
N SER A 160 -26.57 -1.86 34.97
CA SER A 160 -27.87 -1.18 34.89
C SER A 160 -27.76 0.11 34.07
N PHE A 161 -28.67 0.30 33.12
CA PHE A 161 -28.62 1.38 32.13
C PHE A 161 -29.91 2.21 32.04
N SER A 162 -30.83 2.04 33.01
CA SER A 162 -32.14 2.71 33.00
C SER A 162 -32.07 4.23 33.00
N SER A 163 -31.05 4.82 33.64
CA SER A 163 -30.81 6.26 33.60
C SER A 163 -30.41 6.74 32.20
N ILE A 164 -29.67 5.92 31.45
CA ILE A 164 -29.12 6.28 30.13
C ILE A 164 -30.20 6.26 29.06
N SER A 165 -31.13 5.29 29.11
CA SER A 165 -32.26 5.21 28.16
C SER A 165 -33.22 6.40 28.26
N SER A 166 -33.18 7.15 29.36
CA SER A 166 -34.00 8.35 29.56
C SER A 166 -33.40 9.64 28.98
N LEU A 167 -32.14 9.61 28.51
CA LEU A 167 -31.44 10.81 28.03
C LEU A 167 -32.00 11.27 26.67
N PRO A 168 -32.54 12.51 26.56
CA PRO A 168 -33.35 12.92 25.41
C PRO A 168 -32.53 13.27 24.15
N LYS A 169 -31.24 13.61 24.29
CA LYS A 169 -30.36 14.07 23.20
C LYS A 169 -29.13 13.19 23.00
N ILE A 170 -29.04 12.03 23.65
CA ILE A 170 -27.88 11.14 23.53
C ILE A 170 -27.71 10.70 22.07
N ARG A 171 -26.53 10.91 21.50
CA ARG A 171 -26.20 10.55 20.10
C ARG A 171 -25.15 9.45 20.03
N TYR A 172 -24.20 9.45 20.95
CA TYR A 172 -23.13 8.48 21.04
C TYR A 172 -23.12 7.84 22.42
N LEU A 173 -23.17 6.51 22.45
CA LEU A 173 -23.04 5.72 23.67
C LEU A 173 -21.96 4.66 23.47
N ASP A 174 -20.91 4.74 24.27
CA ASP A 174 -19.84 3.74 24.29
C ASP A 174 -19.91 2.89 25.56
N LEU A 175 -20.09 1.59 25.35
CA LEU A 175 -20.13 0.56 26.37
C LEU A 175 -19.06 -0.50 26.10
N SER A 176 -18.06 -0.24 25.25
CA SER A 176 -17.06 -1.25 24.90
C SER A 176 -16.32 -1.80 26.12
N ASP A 177 -15.95 -3.08 26.08
CA ASP A 177 -15.28 -3.80 27.17
C ASP A 177 -16.06 -3.88 28.50
N CYS A 178 -17.37 -3.58 28.50
CA CYS A 178 -18.23 -3.78 29.66
C CYS A 178 -18.59 -5.26 29.87
N LYS A 179 -17.63 -6.04 30.37
CA LYS A 179 -17.66 -7.51 30.43
C LYS A 179 -18.72 -8.13 31.35
N LYS A 180 -19.44 -7.33 32.14
CA LYS A 180 -20.54 -7.80 33.01
C LYS A 180 -21.93 -7.67 32.37
N ILE A 181 -22.05 -7.02 31.23
CA ILE A 181 -23.32 -6.89 30.54
C ILE A 181 -23.67 -8.25 29.94
N GLU A 182 -24.68 -8.92 30.50
CA GLU A 182 -25.23 -10.16 29.92
C GLU A 182 -26.43 -9.90 29.01
N LYS A 183 -27.21 -8.87 29.34
CA LYS A 183 -28.42 -8.45 28.64
C LYS A 183 -28.46 -6.94 28.53
N LEU A 184 -28.92 -6.43 27.40
CA LEU A 184 -29.08 -4.99 27.16
C LEU A 184 -30.42 -4.70 26.51
N ASP A 185 -31.22 -3.86 27.16
CA ASP A 185 -32.45 -3.29 26.58
C ASP A 185 -32.32 -1.77 26.52
N LEU A 186 -32.23 -1.22 25.29
CA LEU A 186 -32.03 0.21 25.06
C LEU A 186 -33.11 0.77 24.14
N HIS A 187 -33.95 1.63 24.70
CA HIS A 187 -34.95 2.41 23.96
C HIS A 187 -34.47 3.85 23.88
N SER A 188 -33.97 4.29 22.72
CA SER A 188 -33.49 5.67 22.54
C SER A 188 -33.96 6.24 21.20
N LYS A 189 -34.52 7.44 21.26
CA LYS A 189 -35.05 8.16 20.09
C LYS A 189 -34.00 8.99 19.35
N SER A 190 -32.82 9.21 19.94
CA SER A 190 -31.81 10.13 19.42
C SER A 190 -30.45 9.47 19.14
N LEU A 191 -30.26 8.23 19.58
CA LEU A 191 -28.99 7.53 19.46
C LEU A 191 -28.64 7.30 17.98
N ILE A 192 -27.42 7.65 17.59
CA ILE A 192 -26.88 7.51 16.23
C ILE A 192 -25.85 6.38 16.20
N GLU A 193 -25.00 6.31 17.23
CA GLU A 193 -23.89 5.37 17.33
C GLU A 193 -23.91 4.65 18.68
N LEU A 194 -23.83 3.32 18.64
CA LEU A 194 -23.73 2.47 19.83
C LEU A 194 -22.55 1.51 19.68
N ASN A 195 -21.60 1.59 20.61
CA ASN A 195 -20.46 0.68 20.67
C ASN A 195 -20.61 -0.29 21.86
N LEU A 196 -20.62 -1.59 21.57
CA LEU A 196 -20.66 -2.70 22.54
C LEU A 196 -19.49 -3.68 22.32
N SER A 197 -18.46 -3.28 21.57
CA SER A 197 -17.31 -4.15 21.27
C SER A 197 -16.67 -4.70 22.55
N GLY A 198 -16.32 -5.98 22.62
CA GLY A 198 -15.66 -6.58 23.79
C GLY A 198 -16.58 -6.79 25.00
N CYS A 199 -17.90 -6.59 24.86
CA CYS A 199 -18.88 -7.02 25.87
C CYS A 199 -19.04 -8.55 25.84
N SER A 200 -17.98 -9.26 26.22
CA SER A 200 -17.80 -10.71 26.02
C SER A 200 -18.82 -11.61 26.74
N SER A 201 -19.66 -11.04 27.63
CA SER A 201 -20.74 -11.75 28.32
C SER A 201 -22.12 -11.48 27.72
N LEU A 202 -22.24 -10.54 26.79
CA LEU A 202 -23.51 -10.08 26.22
C LEU A 202 -24.11 -11.17 25.33
N LYS A 203 -25.30 -11.67 25.71
CA LYS A 203 -26.01 -12.74 25.01
C LYS A 203 -27.33 -12.28 24.39
N GLU A 204 -28.00 -11.33 25.04
CA GLU A 204 -29.30 -10.83 24.62
C GLU A 204 -29.25 -9.31 24.45
N ILE A 205 -29.65 -8.84 23.27
CA ILE A 205 -29.79 -7.41 22.98
C ILE A 205 -31.18 -7.13 22.43
N SER A 206 -31.80 -6.07 22.93
CA SER A 206 -33.04 -5.49 22.42
C SER A 206 -32.82 -4.00 22.28
N MET A 207 -33.12 -3.45 21.12
CA MET A 207 -33.08 -2.01 20.94
C MET A 207 -34.18 -1.51 20.02
N ALA A 208 -34.75 -0.37 20.39
CA ALA A 208 -35.69 0.37 19.54
C ALA A 208 -35.13 1.77 19.33
N SER A 209 -34.78 2.09 18.08
CA SER A 209 -34.33 3.42 17.68
C SER A 209 -34.67 3.70 16.22
N GLU A 210 -34.98 4.96 15.92
CA GLU A 210 -35.24 5.44 14.56
C GLU A 210 -34.01 6.14 13.94
N GLU A 211 -32.97 6.40 14.74
CA GLU A 211 -31.81 7.22 14.34
C GLU A 211 -30.48 6.46 14.25
N VAL A 212 -30.38 5.25 14.82
CA VAL A 212 -29.12 4.49 14.85
C VAL A 212 -28.64 4.19 13.43
N THR A 213 -27.42 4.65 13.12
CA THR A 213 -26.73 4.41 11.86
C THR A 213 -25.55 3.45 12.01
N GLU A 214 -24.93 3.38 13.19
CA GLU A 214 -23.77 2.54 13.44
C GLU A 214 -23.96 1.74 14.74
N LEU A 215 -23.77 0.42 14.63
CA LEU A 215 -23.85 -0.51 15.76
C LEU A 215 -22.65 -1.47 15.71
N THR A 216 -21.86 -1.47 16.78
CA THR A 216 -20.73 -2.39 16.94
C THR A 216 -21.02 -3.37 18.07
N LEU A 217 -20.99 -4.67 17.75
CA LEU A 217 -21.24 -5.80 18.62
C LEU A 217 -20.06 -6.79 18.61
N SER A 218 -18.88 -6.35 18.17
CA SER A 218 -17.73 -7.23 18.01
C SER A 218 -17.28 -7.87 19.33
N ASP A 219 -16.75 -9.09 19.27
CA ASP A 219 -16.31 -9.87 20.43
C ASP A 219 -17.38 -9.99 21.55
N THR A 220 -18.64 -10.20 21.15
CA THR A 220 -19.77 -10.48 22.07
C THR A 220 -20.16 -11.96 22.06
N ALA A 221 -20.89 -12.40 23.10
CA ALA A 221 -21.37 -13.77 23.26
C ALA A 221 -22.76 -14.02 22.65
N ILE A 222 -23.20 -13.17 21.71
CA ILE A 222 -24.49 -13.35 21.04
C ILE A 222 -24.44 -14.62 20.17
N THR A 223 -25.52 -15.40 20.22
CA THR A 223 -25.67 -16.65 19.44
C THR A 223 -26.49 -16.45 18.18
N SER A 224 -27.28 -15.37 18.13
CA SER A 224 -28.11 -14.97 16.99
C SER A 224 -28.36 -13.46 17.03
N LEU A 225 -28.65 -12.88 15.88
CA LEU A 225 -29.02 -11.47 15.79
C LEU A 225 -30.52 -11.30 16.06
N PRO A 226 -30.93 -10.48 17.04
CA PRO A 226 -32.34 -10.24 17.33
C PRO A 226 -33.02 -9.43 16.21
N SER A 227 -34.30 -9.71 15.98
CA SER A 227 -35.12 -9.08 14.93
C SER A 227 -35.26 -7.56 15.08
N SER A 228 -35.08 -7.04 16.29
CA SER A 228 -35.05 -5.61 16.59
C SER A 228 -33.90 -4.88 15.88
N ILE A 229 -32.72 -5.50 15.75
CA ILE A 229 -31.58 -4.91 15.04
C ILE A 229 -31.82 -4.96 13.52
N SER A 230 -32.32 -6.09 13.01
CA SER A 230 -32.63 -6.26 11.58
C SER A 230 -33.68 -5.28 11.07
N SER A 231 -34.55 -4.76 11.96
CA SER A 231 -35.62 -3.82 11.61
C SER A 231 -35.25 -2.33 11.78
N LEU A 232 -34.01 -2.00 12.19
CA LEU A 232 -33.56 -0.63 12.34
C LEU A 232 -33.57 0.11 10.98
N PRO A 233 -34.36 1.19 10.83
CA PRO A 233 -34.62 1.78 9.51
C PRO A 233 -33.42 2.51 8.91
N LYS A 234 -32.52 3.05 9.75
CA LYS A 234 -31.37 3.86 9.33
C LYS A 234 -30.01 3.19 9.54
N LEU A 235 -29.96 1.91 9.96
CA LEU A 235 -28.70 1.22 10.22
C LEU A 235 -27.87 1.07 8.93
N ARG A 236 -26.67 1.68 8.90
CA ARG A 236 -25.77 1.70 7.74
C ARG A 236 -24.55 0.81 7.95
N TYR A 237 -24.07 0.71 9.18
CA TYR A 237 -22.90 -0.08 9.56
C TYR A 237 -23.26 -1.02 10.71
N LEU A 238 -22.96 -2.31 10.54
CA LEU A 238 -23.11 -3.34 11.56
C LEU A 238 -21.83 -4.16 11.64
N ASP A 239 -21.20 -4.14 12.79
CA ASP A 239 -20.01 -4.92 13.09
C ASP A 239 -20.34 -6.03 14.09
N LEU A 240 -20.22 -7.28 13.63
CA LEU A 240 -20.40 -8.51 14.37
C LEU A 240 -19.09 -9.32 14.38
N SER A 241 -17.95 -8.69 14.13
CA SER A 241 -16.65 -9.39 14.10
C SER A 241 -16.35 -10.09 15.43
N ASP A 242 -15.64 -11.22 15.39
CA ASP A 242 -15.29 -12.02 16.56
C ASP A 242 -16.47 -12.53 17.41
N CYS A 243 -17.72 -12.46 16.92
CA CYS A 243 -18.88 -13.10 17.56
C CYS A 243 -18.86 -14.63 17.38
N LYS A 244 -17.93 -15.29 18.08
CA LYS A 244 -17.57 -16.71 17.91
C LYS A 244 -18.69 -17.72 18.21
N GLN A 245 -19.82 -17.29 18.75
CA GLN A 245 -20.97 -18.14 19.07
C GLN A 245 -22.09 -18.10 18.03
N ILE A 246 -22.00 -17.23 17.01
CA ILE A 246 -22.98 -17.19 15.92
C ILE A 246 -22.71 -18.37 14.98
N GLU A 247 -23.62 -19.34 14.95
CA GLU A 247 -23.56 -20.47 14.00
C GLU A 247 -24.31 -20.19 12.70
N LYS A 248 -25.38 -19.41 12.80
CA LYS A 248 -26.26 -19.03 11.69
C LYS A 248 -26.65 -17.57 11.80
N LEU A 249 -26.69 -16.87 10.67
CA LEU A 249 -27.15 -15.48 10.61
C LEU A 249 -28.23 -15.31 9.55
N ASP A 250 -29.36 -14.72 9.95
CA ASP A 250 -30.39 -14.24 9.03
C ASP A 250 -30.60 -12.74 9.23
N LEU A 251 -30.36 -11.96 8.18
CA LEU A 251 -30.37 -10.50 8.22
C LEU A 251 -31.05 -9.92 6.97
N HIS A 252 -32.16 -9.22 7.20
CA HIS A 252 -32.88 -8.50 6.16
C HIS A 252 -32.92 -7.02 6.51
N SER A 253 -32.08 -6.22 5.85
CA SER A 253 -32.02 -4.77 6.08
C SER A 253 -32.21 -4.01 4.77
N LYS A 254 -32.87 -2.86 4.85
CA LYS A 254 -33.08 -1.96 3.69
C LYS A 254 -32.06 -0.84 3.58
N SER A 255 -31.27 -0.60 4.62
CA SER A 255 -30.38 0.56 4.76
C SER A 255 -28.91 0.21 4.97
N LEU A 256 -28.60 -1.07 5.27
CA LEU A 256 -27.25 -1.52 5.58
C LEU A 256 -26.33 -1.42 4.38
N ILE A 257 -25.19 -0.73 4.56
CA ILE A 257 -24.16 -0.47 3.54
C ILE A 257 -22.93 -1.36 3.76
N GLU A 258 -22.60 -1.65 5.02
CA GLU A 258 -21.42 -2.41 5.43
C GLU A 258 -21.78 -3.37 6.56
N LEU A 259 -21.37 -4.62 6.41
CA LEU A 259 -21.53 -5.70 7.38
C LEU A 259 -20.20 -6.41 7.58
N ASP A 260 -19.72 -6.43 8.81
CA ASP A 260 -18.53 -7.20 9.19
C ASP A 260 -18.90 -8.38 10.08
N LEU A 261 -18.47 -9.58 9.69
CA LEU A 261 -18.62 -10.83 10.43
C LEU A 261 -17.26 -11.55 10.54
N SER A 262 -16.15 -10.83 10.33
CA SER A 262 -14.82 -11.44 10.36
C SER A 262 -14.54 -12.10 11.71
N GLY A 263 -13.93 -13.28 11.74
CA GLY A 263 -13.61 -13.99 12.99
C GLY A 263 -14.82 -14.66 13.67
N CYS A 264 -16.01 -14.65 13.05
CA CYS A 264 -17.15 -15.48 13.46
C CYS A 264 -16.87 -16.96 13.13
N SER A 265 -15.91 -17.57 13.84
CA SER A 265 -15.33 -18.89 13.51
C SER A 265 -16.33 -20.05 13.55
N SER A 266 -17.50 -19.88 14.16
CA SER A 266 -18.57 -20.89 14.20
C SER A 266 -19.64 -20.72 13.11
N LEU A 267 -19.62 -19.62 12.36
CA LEU A 267 -20.63 -19.28 11.37
C LEU A 267 -20.54 -20.21 10.17
N LYS A 268 -21.60 -20.99 9.92
CA LYS A 268 -21.67 -21.97 8.84
C LYS A 268 -22.72 -21.63 7.78
N GLU A 269 -23.80 -20.97 8.20
CA GLU A 269 -24.92 -20.62 7.33
C GLU A 269 -25.23 -19.13 7.43
N ILE A 270 -25.41 -18.48 6.28
CA ILE A 270 -25.71 -17.06 6.20
C ILE A 270 -26.83 -16.81 5.18
N SER A 271 -27.81 -16.01 5.60
CA SER A 271 -28.90 -15.45 4.80
C SER A 271 -28.87 -13.93 4.97
N VAL A 272 -28.38 -13.19 3.96
CA VAL A 272 -28.37 -11.72 3.98
C VAL A 272 -29.10 -11.19 2.76
N ALA A 273 -30.06 -10.29 2.99
CA ALA A 273 -30.69 -9.51 1.95
C ALA A 273 -30.59 -8.02 2.27
N SER A 274 -29.95 -7.26 1.38
CA SER A 274 -29.89 -5.80 1.44
C SER A 274 -29.67 -5.20 0.07
N VAL A 275 -30.49 -4.22 -0.27
CA VAL A 275 -30.42 -3.48 -1.54
C VAL A 275 -29.34 -2.39 -1.55
N GLU A 276 -28.80 -2.04 -0.38
CA GLU A 276 -27.78 -0.98 -0.22
C GLU A 276 -26.40 -1.52 0.15
N LEU A 277 -26.25 -2.83 0.46
CA LEU A 277 -24.98 -3.39 0.93
C LEU A 277 -23.92 -3.31 -0.16
N THR A 278 -22.82 -2.62 0.15
CA THR A 278 -21.68 -2.42 -0.74
C THR A 278 -20.44 -3.19 -0.30
N LYS A 279 -20.35 -3.51 1.00
CA LYS A 279 -19.23 -4.24 1.60
C LYS A 279 -19.73 -5.34 2.51
N LEU A 280 -19.14 -6.52 2.37
CA LEU A 280 -19.37 -7.67 3.23
C LEU A 280 -18.03 -8.33 3.56
N SER A 281 -17.80 -8.60 4.84
CA SER A 281 -16.66 -9.36 5.30
C SER A 281 -17.14 -10.60 6.05
N LEU A 282 -16.72 -11.78 5.60
CA LEU A 282 -16.91 -13.08 6.26
C LEU A 282 -15.56 -13.74 6.54
N SER A 283 -14.49 -12.94 6.66
CA SER A 283 -13.13 -13.48 6.83
C SER A 283 -13.04 -14.37 8.08
N ASP A 284 -12.26 -15.46 8.02
CA ASP A 284 -12.06 -16.40 9.13
C ASP A 284 -13.38 -16.97 9.70
N THR A 285 -14.33 -17.28 8.80
CA THR A 285 -15.58 -17.98 9.13
C THR A 285 -15.57 -19.43 8.63
N ALA A 286 -16.45 -20.28 9.17
CA ALA A 286 -16.59 -21.69 8.81
C ALA A 286 -17.63 -21.94 7.70
N ILE A 287 -17.94 -20.92 6.89
CA ILE A 287 -18.91 -21.06 5.79
C ILE A 287 -18.36 -22.02 4.73
N THR A 288 -19.24 -22.85 4.18
CA THR A 288 -18.90 -23.83 3.13
C THR A 288 -19.34 -23.37 1.74
N SER A 289 -20.31 -22.45 1.67
CA SER A 289 -20.86 -21.90 0.44
C SER A 289 -21.48 -20.53 0.70
N PHE A 290 -21.72 -19.77 -0.37
CA PHE A 290 -22.37 -18.46 -0.30
C PHE A 290 -23.43 -18.32 -1.38
N SER A 291 -24.71 -18.39 -1.01
CA SER A 291 -25.85 -18.33 -1.94
C SER A 291 -26.54 -16.96 -1.99
N CYS A 292 -26.17 -16.03 -1.12
CA CYS A 292 -26.85 -14.74 -0.95
C CYS A 292 -26.53 -13.69 -2.02
N ILE A 293 -25.61 -13.97 -2.95
CA ILE A 293 -25.09 -12.95 -3.88
C ILE A 293 -26.19 -12.28 -4.71
N SER A 294 -27.24 -13.03 -5.07
CA SER A 294 -28.41 -12.52 -5.82
C SER A 294 -29.24 -11.50 -5.03
N SER A 295 -29.21 -11.59 -3.70
CA SER A 295 -29.90 -10.69 -2.76
C SER A 295 -29.08 -9.43 -2.43
N LEU A 296 -27.88 -9.27 -3.01
CA LEU A 296 -26.93 -8.18 -2.73
C LEU A 296 -26.56 -7.43 -4.02
N PRO A 297 -27.52 -6.72 -4.66
CA PRO A 297 -27.35 -6.16 -6.00
C PRO A 297 -26.35 -5.00 -6.07
N LYS A 298 -25.85 -4.46 -4.95
CA LYS A 298 -24.87 -3.36 -4.92
C LYS A 298 -23.53 -3.77 -4.31
N LEU A 299 -23.29 -5.06 -4.03
CA LEU A 299 -22.06 -5.52 -3.41
C LEU A 299 -20.87 -5.24 -4.31
N ARG A 300 -19.88 -4.49 -3.79
CA ARG A 300 -18.66 -4.07 -4.49
C ARG A 300 -17.41 -4.70 -3.92
N TYR A 301 -17.36 -4.90 -2.61
CA TYR A 301 -16.21 -5.47 -1.92
C TYR A 301 -16.68 -6.67 -1.12
N PHE A 302 -16.07 -7.83 -1.36
CA PHE A 302 -16.41 -9.04 -0.65
C PHE A 302 -15.14 -9.71 -0.14
N ASN A 303 -15.04 -9.83 1.18
CA ASN A 303 -13.90 -10.47 1.84
C ASN A 303 -14.32 -11.83 2.39
N LEU A 304 -13.68 -12.88 1.87
CA LEU A 304 -13.82 -14.29 2.25
C LEU A 304 -12.48 -14.87 2.74
N ARG A 305 -11.51 -14.02 3.09
CA ARG A 305 -10.17 -14.42 3.50
C ARG A 305 -10.21 -15.42 4.65
N ASP A 306 -9.38 -16.46 4.61
CA ASP A 306 -9.24 -17.49 5.64
C ASP A 306 -10.52 -18.34 5.88
N CYS A 307 -11.49 -18.33 4.95
CA CYS A 307 -12.63 -19.26 4.93
C CYS A 307 -12.22 -20.66 4.48
N LYS A 308 -11.56 -21.42 5.37
CA LYS A 308 -10.89 -22.69 5.06
C LYS A 308 -11.81 -23.83 4.63
N GLU A 309 -13.11 -23.74 4.89
CA GLU A 309 -14.09 -24.79 4.56
C GLU A 309 -14.68 -24.65 3.15
N ILE A 310 -14.44 -23.53 2.45
CA ILE A 310 -14.91 -23.33 1.08
C ILE A 310 -14.07 -24.17 0.12
N LYS A 311 -14.71 -25.12 -0.57
CA LYS A 311 -14.07 -25.98 -1.58
C LYS A 311 -14.33 -25.53 -3.01
N ILE A 312 -15.58 -25.12 -3.26
CA ILE A 312 -16.08 -24.62 -4.53
C ILE A 312 -16.83 -23.34 -4.23
N LEU A 313 -16.57 -22.31 -5.02
CA LEU A 313 -17.26 -21.03 -4.88
C LEU A 313 -17.94 -20.67 -6.20
N ASP A 314 -19.26 -20.46 -6.13
CA ASP A 314 -20.05 -19.98 -7.26
C ASP A 314 -20.56 -18.56 -6.96
N LEU A 315 -20.08 -17.58 -7.73
CA LEU A 315 -20.36 -16.15 -7.51
C LEU A 315 -20.62 -15.42 -8.83
N HIS A 316 -21.88 -15.08 -9.06
CA HIS A 316 -22.29 -14.24 -10.18
C HIS A 316 -22.76 -12.87 -9.68
N SER A 317 -21.96 -11.83 -9.94
CA SER A 317 -22.28 -10.45 -9.53
C SER A 317 -21.96 -9.46 -10.64
N LYS A 318 -22.88 -8.53 -10.90
CA LYS A 318 -22.69 -7.47 -11.90
C LYS A 318 -21.88 -6.27 -11.40
N TYR A 319 -21.68 -6.16 -10.08
CA TYR A 319 -21.15 -4.94 -9.45
C TYR A 319 -19.91 -5.17 -8.58
N LEU A 320 -19.51 -6.42 -8.37
CA LEU A 320 -18.33 -6.76 -7.56
C LEU A 320 -17.07 -6.21 -8.23
N ILE A 321 -16.31 -5.42 -7.48
CA ILE A 321 -15.06 -4.75 -7.89
C ILE A 321 -13.85 -5.51 -7.34
N ASP A 322 -13.98 -6.01 -6.11
CA ASP A 322 -12.89 -6.60 -5.34
C ASP A 322 -13.40 -7.85 -4.59
N LEU A 323 -12.65 -8.93 -4.71
CA LEU A 323 -12.89 -10.21 -4.05
C LEU A 323 -11.59 -10.74 -3.43
N ASP A 324 -11.56 -10.86 -2.11
CA ASP A 324 -10.45 -11.48 -1.37
C ASP A 324 -10.84 -12.88 -0.90
N LEU A 325 -10.16 -13.90 -1.43
CA LEU A 325 -10.27 -15.31 -1.07
C LEU A 325 -8.95 -15.86 -0.49
N SER A 326 -8.05 -14.96 -0.07
CA SER A 326 -6.73 -15.37 0.41
C SER A 326 -6.86 -16.32 1.61
N GLY A 327 -6.08 -17.39 1.68
CA GLY A 327 -6.11 -18.33 2.80
C GLY A 327 -7.29 -19.31 2.81
N CYS A 328 -8.17 -19.29 1.79
CA CYS A 328 -9.15 -20.35 1.55
C CYS A 328 -8.45 -21.64 1.08
N SER A 329 -7.72 -22.30 1.98
CA SER A 329 -6.78 -23.38 1.67
C SER A 329 -7.41 -24.62 1.02
N SER A 330 -8.72 -24.80 1.14
CA SER A 330 -9.47 -25.92 0.54
C SER A 330 -10.09 -25.58 -0.82
N LEU A 331 -10.04 -24.32 -1.25
CA LEU A 331 -10.67 -23.84 -2.49
C LEU A 331 -9.92 -24.37 -3.71
N LYS A 332 -10.59 -25.20 -4.52
CA LYS A 332 -10.01 -25.83 -5.72
C LYS A 332 -10.56 -25.30 -7.03
N GLU A 333 -11.80 -24.81 -7.00
CA GLU A 333 -12.53 -24.37 -8.17
C GLU A 333 -13.36 -23.12 -7.86
N ILE A 334 -13.37 -22.19 -8.82
CA ILE A 334 -14.21 -21.00 -8.80
C ILE A 334 -15.03 -20.92 -10.08
N SER A 335 -16.34 -20.78 -9.92
CA SER A 335 -17.27 -20.36 -10.97
C SER A 335 -17.62 -18.91 -10.69
N MET A 336 -17.27 -18.00 -11.58
CA MET A 336 -17.65 -16.60 -11.39
C MET A 336 -17.89 -15.85 -12.69
N ALA A 337 -18.83 -14.91 -12.64
CA ALA A 337 -19.05 -13.94 -13.70
C ALA A 337 -19.23 -12.55 -13.09
N SER A 338 -18.36 -11.60 -13.49
CA SER A 338 -18.47 -10.20 -13.13
C SER A 338 -17.96 -9.29 -14.24
N GLU A 339 -18.71 -8.21 -14.51
CA GLU A 339 -18.32 -7.18 -15.47
C GLU A 339 -17.48 -6.07 -14.83
N LYS A 340 -17.36 -6.03 -13.49
CA LYS A 340 -16.74 -4.91 -12.77
C LYS A 340 -15.53 -5.30 -11.93
N ILE A 341 -15.23 -6.59 -11.79
CA ILE A 341 -14.13 -7.05 -10.96
C ILE A 341 -12.81 -6.58 -11.55
N THR A 342 -12.03 -5.86 -10.74
CA THR A 342 -10.70 -5.35 -11.09
C THR A 342 -9.61 -6.04 -10.30
N GLU A 343 -9.92 -6.54 -9.12
CA GLU A 343 -8.97 -7.15 -8.18
C GLU A 343 -9.53 -8.47 -7.66
N LEU A 344 -8.70 -9.51 -7.70
CA LEU A 344 -9.00 -10.84 -7.19
C LEU A 344 -7.77 -11.38 -6.46
N SER A 345 -7.91 -11.67 -5.18
CA SER A 345 -6.87 -12.40 -4.43
C SER A 345 -7.30 -13.83 -4.17
N LEU A 346 -6.48 -14.77 -4.60
CA LEU A 346 -6.59 -16.22 -4.41
C LEU A 346 -5.34 -16.77 -3.72
N SER A 347 -4.57 -15.92 -3.04
CA SER A 347 -3.32 -16.31 -2.38
C SER A 347 -3.55 -17.41 -1.35
N ASN A 348 -2.64 -18.37 -1.22
CA ASN A 348 -2.70 -19.49 -0.27
C ASN A 348 -4.00 -20.33 -0.42
N THR A 349 -4.43 -20.54 -1.67
CA THR A 349 -5.52 -21.46 -2.04
C THR A 349 -4.98 -22.70 -2.76
N ALA A 350 -5.83 -23.71 -2.93
CA ALA A 350 -5.57 -24.93 -3.68
C ALA A 350 -6.12 -24.88 -5.13
N ILE A 351 -6.25 -23.67 -5.69
CA ILE A 351 -6.84 -23.46 -7.02
C ILE A 351 -5.98 -24.12 -8.10
N THR A 352 -6.62 -24.83 -9.02
CA THR A 352 -5.95 -25.48 -10.17
C THR A 352 -6.59 -25.15 -11.52
N SER A 353 -7.79 -24.57 -11.52
CA SER A 353 -8.53 -24.20 -12.73
C SER A 353 -8.69 -22.68 -12.85
N PHE A 354 -8.35 -22.12 -14.02
CA PHE A 354 -8.34 -20.68 -14.30
C PHE A 354 -9.29 -20.25 -15.43
N SER A 355 -10.12 -21.16 -15.94
CA SER A 355 -11.03 -20.89 -17.07
C SER A 355 -12.03 -19.76 -16.76
N SER A 356 -12.67 -19.83 -15.59
CA SER A 356 -13.57 -18.78 -15.10
C SER A 356 -12.86 -17.43 -14.94
N ILE A 357 -11.64 -17.44 -14.38
CA ILE A 357 -10.85 -16.22 -14.14
C ILE A 357 -10.43 -15.59 -15.47
N SER A 358 -10.05 -16.41 -16.46
CA SER A 358 -9.70 -15.95 -17.82
C SER A 358 -10.87 -15.27 -18.54
N SER A 359 -12.11 -15.59 -18.18
CA SER A 359 -13.31 -14.99 -18.77
C SER A 359 -13.65 -13.59 -18.24
N LEU A 360 -12.99 -13.13 -17.17
CA LEU A 360 -13.27 -11.85 -16.53
C LEU A 360 -12.72 -10.68 -17.38
N PRO A 361 -13.60 -9.81 -17.94
CA PRO A 361 -13.19 -8.86 -18.97
C PRO A 361 -12.44 -7.63 -18.44
N ASN A 362 -12.51 -7.35 -17.14
CA ASN A 362 -11.95 -6.14 -16.52
C ASN A 362 -10.98 -6.43 -15.37
N LEU A 363 -10.58 -7.69 -15.18
CA LEU A 363 -9.65 -8.07 -14.12
C LEU A 363 -8.27 -7.48 -14.40
N ARG A 364 -7.74 -6.66 -13.49
CA ARG A 364 -6.45 -5.94 -13.65
C ARG A 364 -5.37 -6.48 -12.71
N TYR A 365 -5.75 -6.94 -11.52
CA TYR A 365 -4.84 -7.43 -10.50
C TYR A 365 -5.26 -8.82 -10.05
N LEU A 366 -4.34 -9.78 -10.13
CA LEU A 366 -4.54 -11.16 -9.71
C LEU A 366 -3.40 -11.59 -8.78
N PHE A 367 -3.74 -11.96 -7.55
CA PHE A 367 -2.78 -12.43 -6.54
C PHE A 367 -2.99 -13.92 -6.28
N LEU A 368 -1.96 -14.72 -6.51
CA LEU A 368 -1.91 -16.18 -6.36
C LEU A 368 -0.73 -16.59 -5.47
N CYS A 369 -0.30 -15.72 -4.56
CA CYS A 369 0.87 -15.96 -3.72
C CYS A 369 0.68 -17.23 -2.88
N ASP A 370 1.71 -18.05 -2.70
CA ASP A 370 1.68 -19.28 -1.91
C ASP A 370 0.65 -20.33 -2.37
N CYS A 371 0.18 -20.29 -3.62
CA CYS A 371 -0.64 -21.34 -4.20
C CYS A 371 0.21 -22.57 -4.57
N LYS A 372 0.25 -23.55 -3.66
CA LYS A 372 1.18 -24.70 -3.72
C LYS A 372 0.76 -25.83 -4.66
N GLU A 373 -0.49 -25.87 -5.11
CA GLU A 373 -0.99 -26.92 -6.03
C GLU A 373 -0.84 -26.54 -7.52
N ILE A 374 -0.46 -25.29 -7.85
CA ILE A 374 -0.28 -24.87 -9.24
C ILE A 374 1.03 -25.44 -9.78
N GLU A 375 0.95 -26.41 -10.69
CA GLU A 375 2.11 -26.91 -11.44
C GLU A 375 2.29 -26.22 -12.79
N ILE A 376 1.18 -25.98 -13.50
CA ILE A 376 1.12 -25.30 -14.79
C ILE A 376 0.10 -24.18 -14.66
N LEU A 377 0.49 -22.96 -15.06
CA LEU A 377 -0.42 -21.83 -15.12
C LEU A 377 -0.85 -21.56 -16.56
N ASP A 378 -2.15 -21.74 -16.82
CA ASP A 378 -2.79 -21.45 -18.10
C ASP A 378 -3.85 -20.36 -17.93
N LEU A 379 -3.47 -19.11 -18.23
CA LEU A 379 -4.28 -17.91 -17.94
C LEU A 379 -4.40 -17.01 -19.18
N HIS A 380 -5.60 -16.94 -19.77
CA HIS A 380 -5.87 -16.18 -21.00
C HIS A 380 -6.64 -14.87 -20.75
N SER A 381 -6.18 -14.06 -19.79
CA SER A 381 -6.79 -12.75 -19.54
C SER A 381 -6.33 -11.71 -20.57
N LYS A 382 -7.24 -10.81 -20.98
CA LYS A 382 -6.93 -9.70 -21.90
C LYS A 382 -6.77 -8.34 -21.21
N SER A 383 -7.04 -8.26 -19.92
CA SER A 383 -7.07 -7.00 -19.16
C SER A 383 -6.09 -6.97 -17.99
N LEU A 384 -5.41 -8.10 -17.72
CA LEU A 384 -4.56 -8.27 -16.56
C LEU A 384 -3.27 -7.45 -16.70
N ILE A 385 -2.97 -6.66 -15.68
CA ILE A 385 -1.83 -5.74 -15.64
C ILE A 385 -0.77 -6.24 -14.67
N GLU A 386 -1.20 -6.92 -13.60
CA GLU A 386 -0.33 -7.41 -12.55
C GLU A 386 -0.75 -8.83 -12.16
N LEU A 387 0.25 -9.71 -12.11
CA LEU A 387 0.12 -11.10 -11.69
C LEU A 387 1.18 -11.40 -10.65
N ASP A 388 0.74 -11.81 -9.46
CA ASP A 388 1.64 -12.22 -8.38
C ASP A 388 1.49 -13.73 -8.10
N LEU A 389 2.58 -14.47 -8.29
CA LEU A 389 2.70 -15.92 -8.09
C LEU A 389 3.76 -16.24 -7.02
N ASN A 390 4.15 -15.25 -6.21
CA ASN A 390 5.20 -15.41 -5.22
C ASN A 390 4.92 -16.61 -4.30
N GLY A 391 5.86 -17.54 -4.15
CA GLY A 391 5.70 -18.70 -3.27
C GLY A 391 4.93 -19.87 -3.89
N CYS A 392 4.60 -19.83 -5.18
CA CYS A 392 4.08 -20.99 -5.91
C CYS A 392 5.19 -22.05 -6.13
N LEU A 393 5.53 -22.79 -5.07
CA LEU A 393 6.67 -23.71 -5.02
C LEU A 393 6.61 -24.84 -6.06
N SER A 394 5.40 -25.26 -6.46
CA SER A 394 5.19 -26.37 -7.40
C SER A 394 5.16 -25.92 -8.87
N LEU A 395 5.14 -24.60 -9.14
CA LEU A 395 5.01 -24.06 -10.49
C LEU A 395 6.24 -24.42 -11.31
N LYS A 396 6.03 -25.10 -12.44
CA LYS A 396 7.07 -25.56 -13.37
C LYS A 396 7.07 -24.73 -14.65
N GLU A 397 5.88 -24.37 -15.11
CA GLU A 397 5.66 -23.78 -16.43
C GLU A 397 4.49 -22.77 -16.41
N ILE A 398 4.60 -21.73 -17.22
CA ILE A 398 3.51 -20.81 -17.55
C ILE A 398 3.29 -20.94 -19.06
N SER A 399 2.17 -21.53 -19.48
CA SER A 399 1.92 -21.82 -20.90
C SER A 399 1.77 -20.55 -21.73
N MET A 400 1.03 -19.57 -21.20
CA MET A 400 0.78 -18.28 -21.81
C MET A 400 0.69 -17.18 -20.75
N ILE A 401 1.34 -16.05 -21.01
CA ILE A 401 1.17 -14.82 -20.23
C ILE A 401 0.23 -13.86 -20.97
N PRO A 402 -0.73 -13.22 -20.26
CA PRO A 402 -1.49 -12.08 -20.79
C PRO A 402 -0.63 -10.95 -21.39
N GLU A 403 -0.96 -10.51 -22.61
CA GLU A 403 -0.19 -9.50 -23.37
C GLU A 403 -0.06 -8.14 -22.68
N GLU A 404 -1.04 -7.75 -21.87
CA GLU A 404 -1.12 -6.45 -21.18
C GLU A 404 -0.40 -6.43 -19.81
N ILE A 405 0.19 -7.56 -19.38
CA ILE A 405 0.89 -7.61 -18.09
C ILE A 405 2.08 -6.66 -18.10
N THR A 406 2.10 -5.78 -17.11
CA THR A 406 3.20 -4.85 -16.86
C THR A 406 4.10 -5.31 -15.72
N LYS A 407 3.57 -6.14 -14.82
CA LYS A 407 4.27 -6.63 -13.63
C LYS A 407 3.98 -8.11 -13.38
N LEU A 408 5.04 -8.88 -13.24
CA LEU A 408 4.98 -10.31 -12.95
C LEU A 408 5.91 -10.65 -11.79
N ASN A 409 5.35 -11.25 -10.74
CA ASN A 409 6.15 -11.72 -9.60
C ASN A 409 6.11 -13.25 -9.55
N LEU A 410 7.25 -13.88 -9.79
CA LEU A 410 7.51 -15.32 -9.75
C LEU A 410 8.41 -15.70 -8.57
N SER A 411 8.65 -14.79 -7.63
CA SER A 411 9.59 -15.03 -6.54
C SER A 411 9.25 -16.31 -5.78
N GLU A 412 10.27 -17.04 -5.33
CA GLU A 412 10.13 -18.34 -4.67
C GLU A 412 9.45 -19.44 -5.51
N CYS A 413 9.23 -19.28 -6.83
CA CYS A 413 8.83 -20.38 -7.73
C CYS A 413 10.03 -21.30 -8.03
N ARG A 414 10.42 -22.10 -7.04
CA ARG A 414 11.69 -22.86 -7.03
C ARG A 414 11.77 -23.95 -8.09
N ASN A 415 10.65 -24.50 -8.56
CA ASN A 415 10.60 -25.59 -9.55
C ASN A 415 10.47 -25.11 -11.00
N MET A 416 10.42 -23.80 -11.24
CA MET A 416 10.31 -23.24 -12.57
C MET A 416 11.62 -23.38 -13.32
N VAL A 417 11.59 -23.99 -14.51
CA VAL A 417 12.81 -24.32 -15.29
C VAL A 417 13.12 -23.28 -16.37
N SER A 418 12.09 -22.65 -16.93
CA SER A 418 12.24 -21.61 -17.94
C SER A 418 11.24 -20.49 -17.73
N LEU A 419 11.58 -19.30 -18.24
CA LEU A 419 10.62 -18.21 -18.36
C LEU A 419 9.78 -18.42 -19.63
N PRO A 420 8.48 -18.09 -19.59
CA PRO A 420 7.67 -17.96 -20.81
C PRO A 420 8.17 -16.80 -21.69
N GLU A 421 7.65 -16.74 -22.92
CA GLU A 421 7.82 -15.56 -23.77
C GLU A 421 7.28 -14.31 -23.05
N LEU A 422 8.13 -13.28 -22.95
CA LEU A 422 7.80 -12.08 -22.19
C LEU A 422 6.96 -11.13 -23.05
N PRO A 423 5.78 -10.67 -22.59
CA PRO A 423 4.94 -9.78 -23.39
C PRO A 423 5.54 -8.38 -23.46
N CYS A 424 5.36 -7.69 -24.59
CA CYS A 424 5.92 -6.35 -24.85
C CYS A 424 5.59 -5.33 -23.74
N ALA A 425 4.42 -5.45 -23.09
CA ALA A 425 4.01 -4.57 -21.99
C ALA A 425 4.82 -4.78 -20.69
N LEU A 426 5.50 -5.91 -20.50
CA LEU A 426 6.15 -6.26 -19.23
C LEU A 426 7.32 -5.32 -18.89
N HIS A 427 7.21 -4.64 -17.75
CA HIS A 427 8.21 -3.69 -17.24
C HIS A 427 8.92 -4.20 -15.99
N ASP A 428 8.27 -5.07 -15.23
CA ASP A 428 8.75 -5.52 -13.93
C ASP A 428 8.61 -7.04 -13.81
N LEU A 429 9.72 -7.74 -13.65
CA LEU A 429 9.76 -9.18 -13.39
C LEU A 429 10.61 -9.47 -12.15
N ASP A 430 10.00 -10.09 -11.15
CA ASP A 430 10.70 -10.59 -9.97
C ASP A 430 10.67 -12.12 -9.98
N ALA A 431 11.78 -12.79 -10.32
CA ALA A 431 11.95 -14.24 -10.24
C ALA A 431 13.00 -14.61 -9.17
N PHE A 432 12.91 -13.98 -8.01
CA PHE A 432 13.84 -14.21 -6.91
C PHE A 432 13.76 -15.65 -6.41
N ASN A 433 14.86 -16.25 -6.01
CA ASN A 433 14.94 -17.64 -5.53
C ASN A 433 14.31 -18.73 -6.46
N CYS A 434 14.09 -18.46 -7.75
CA CYS A 434 13.67 -19.45 -8.76
C CYS A 434 14.84 -20.37 -9.18
N ILE A 435 15.42 -21.09 -8.24
CA ILE A 435 16.71 -21.78 -8.36
C ILE A 435 16.82 -22.79 -9.53
N SER A 436 15.70 -23.28 -10.06
CA SER A 436 15.68 -24.22 -11.19
C SER A 436 15.72 -23.54 -12.56
N LEU A 437 15.61 -22.21 -12.63
CA LEU A 437 15.65 -21.48 -13.90
C LEU A 437 17.00 -21.67 -14.59
N GLU A 438 16.96 -22.03 -15.87
CA GLU A 438 18.15 -22.13 -16.71
C GLU A 438 18.77 -20.75 -16.90
N ARG A 439 19.90 -20.51 -16.21
CA ARG A 439 20.50 -19.17 -16.06
C ARG A 439 20.83 -18.49 -17.38
N GLU A 440 21.50 -19.21 -18.30
CA GLU A 440 21.97 -18.61 -19.55
C GLU A 440 20.82 -18.30 -20.52
N ILE A 441 19.84 -19.21 -20.62
CA ILE A 441 18.64 -19.01 -21.43
C ILE A 441 17.82 -17.85 -20.87
N THR A 442 17.60 -17.82 -19.54
CA THR A 442 16.87 -16.75 -18.85
C THR A 442 17.50 -15.38 -19.12
N GLN A 443 18.83 -15.28 -19.02
CA GLN A 443 19.55 -14.04 -19.33
C GLN A 443 19.34 -13.60 -20.79
N ARG A 444 19.45 -14.52 -21.76
CA ARG A 444 19.23 -14.22 -23.18
C ARG A 444 17.82 -13.70 -23.44
N VAL A 445 16.80 -14.37 -22.92
CA VAL A 445 15.39 -13.98 -23.08
C VAL A 445 15.14 -12.58 -22.52
N VAL A 446 15.59 -12.31 -21.29
CA VAL A 446 15.41 -11.00 -20.65
C VAL A 446 16.15 -9.90 -21.42
N LEU A 447 17.39 -10.13 -21.83
CA LEU A 447 18.17 -9.15 -22.59
C LEU A 447 17.56 -8.87 -23.97
N GLN A 448 17.13 -9.91 -24.70
CA GLN A 448 16.45 -9.76 -25.98
C GLN A 448 15.17 -8.93 -25.82
N HIS A 449 14.35 -9.23 -24.82
CA HIS A 449 13.14 -8.47 -24.51
C HIS A 449 13.44 -7.00 -24.20
N MET A 450 14.43 -6.73 -23.34
CA MET A 450 14.82 -5.36 -23.01
C MET A 450 15.35 -4.59 -24.22
N LEU A 451 16.14 -5.22 -25.09
CA LEU A 451 16.65 -4.60 -26.32
C LEU A 451 15.52 -4.29 -27.31
N GLN A 452 14.62 -5.25 -27.56
CA GLN A 452 13.47 -5.05 -28.44
C GLN A 452 12.59 -3.88 -27.97
N LYS A 453 12.38 -3.76 -26.66
CA LYS A 453 11.56 -2.71 -26.04
C LYS A 453 12.23 -1.34 -26.00
N SER A 454 13.55 -1.30 -25.87
CA SER A 454 14.31 -0.06 -25.66
C SER A 454 14.74 0.62 -26.96
N ILE A 455 14.52 -0.02 -28.12
CA ILE A 455 14.86 0.51 -29.45
C ILE A 455 13.66 1.28 -30.03
N PRO A 456 13.71 2.63 -30.12
CA PRO A 456 12.52 3.45 -30.40
C PRO A 456 11.88 3.27 -31.80
N TYR A 457 12.61 2.75 -32.79
CA TYR A 457 12.13 2.68 -34.19
C TYR A 457 11.31 1.41 -34.52
N LEU A 458 11.40 0.34 -33.72
CA LEU A 458 10.53 -0.84 -33.89
C LEU A 458 9.05 -0.54 -33.57
N HIS A 459 8.79 0.55 -32.84
CA HIS A 459 7.44 0.95 -32.42
C HIS A 459 6.72 1.93 -33.36
N GLN A 460 7.27 2.29 -34.54
CA GLN A 460 6.54 3.14 -35.50
C GLN A 460 5.28 2.47 -36.10
N GLN A 461 5.03 1.18 -35.83
CA GLN A 461 3.80 0.49 -36.23
C GLN A 461 2.79 0.24 -35.09
N GLN A 462 3.15 0.46 -33.83
CA GLN A 462 2.23 0.30 -32.70
C GLN A 462 2.06 1.64 -31.98
N GLN A 463 0.82 2.13 -31.86
CA GLN A 463 0.48 3.40 -31.20
C GLN A 463 0.68 3.34 -29.67
N HIS A 464 1.83 2.91 -29.18
CA HIS A 464 2.17 2.87 -27.76
C HIS A 464 3.29 3.87 -27.47
N HIS A 465 3.02 4.79 -26.55
CA HIS A 465 4.02 5.73 -26.04
C HIS A 465 5.15 4.97 -25.32
N PRO A 466 6.41 5.47 -25.36
CA PRO A 466 7.50 4.90 -24.58
C PRO A 466 7.12 4.89 -23.09
N PRO A 467 7.55 3.87 -22.33
CA PRO A 467 6.95 3.58 -21.04
C PRO A 467 7.26 4.61 -19.96
N LYS A 468 6.23 4.93 -19.17
CA LYS A 468 6.37 5.73 -17.94
C LYS A 468 6.85 4.84 -16.79
N GLY A 469 8.16 4.64 -16.65
CA GLY A 469 8.74 3.95 -15.49
C GLY A 469 10.14 3.41 -15.75
N VAL A 470 10.73 2.79 -14.74
CA VAL A 470 11.96 1.98 -14.82
C VAL A 470 11.57 0.58 -15.25
N VAL A 471 12.30 0.01 -16.20
CA VAL A 471 12.15 -1.40 -16.58
C VAL A 471 13.17 -2.21 -15.79
N ARG A 472 12.72 -3.21 -15.03
CA ARG A 472 13.56 -4.02 -14.14
C ARG A 472 13.22 -5.51 -14.23
N PHE A 473 14.25 -6.35 -14.19
CA PHE A 473 14.14 -7.80 -14.20
C PHE A 473 15.12 -8.41 -13.20
N VAL A 474 14.64 -9.29 -12.32
CA VAL A 474 15.45 -9.96 -11.29
C VAL A 474 15.27 -11.47 -11.41
N PHE A 475 16.35 -12.24 -11.41
CA PHE A 475 16.33 -13.70 -11.51
C PHE A 475 17.66 -14.31 -11.01
N PRO A 476 17.77 -15.63 -10.80
CA PRO A 476 19.00 -16.24 -10.29
C PRO A 476 20.15 -16.15 -11.28
N GLY A 477 21.33 -15.78 -10.80
CA GLY A 477 22.50 -15.59 -11.66
C GLY A 477 23.72 -15.13 -10.87
N ASP A 478 24.88 -15.69 -11.20
CA ASP A 478 26.17 -15.41 -10.56
C ASP A 478 27.24 -14.88 -11.50
N ARG A 479 26.94 -14.83 -12.80
CA ARG A 479 27.76 -14.27 -13.88
C ARG A 479 26.88 -13.91 -15.08
N VAL A 480 27.30 -12.91 -15.84
CA VAL A 480 26.66 -12.53 -17.11
C VAL A 480 27.14 -13.49 -18.22
N ILE A 481 26.26 -13.90 -19.14
CA ILE A 481 26.60 -14.78 -20.27
C ILE A 481 27.81 -14.25 -21.08
N ASP A 482 28.68 -15.13 -21.54
CA ASP A 482 29.94 -14.75 -22.24
C ASP A 482 29.70 -14.07 -23.60
N ASP A 483 28.53 -14.30 -24.20
CA ASP A 483 28.09 -13.65 -25.45
C ASP A 483 27.76 -12.15 -25.24
N CYS A 484 27.59 -11.72 -23.98
CA CYS A 484 27.58 -10.31 -23.64
C CYS A 484 29.01 -9.79 -23.65
N VAL A 485 29.40 -9.21 -24.78
CA VAL A 485 30.80 -8.84 -25.11
C VAL A 485 31.45 -7.85 -24.14
N PHE A 486 30.72 -7.21 -23.22
CA PHE A 486 31.22 -6.09 -22.42
C PHE A 486 31.03 -6.27 -20.91
N GLN A 487 32.01 -6.92 -20.28
CA GLN A 487 32.08 -7.01 -18.82
C GLN A 487 33.06 -5.97 -18.25
N ILE A 488 32.57 -5.00 -17.47
CA ILE A 488 33.44 -4.01 -16.79
C ILE A 488 33.18 -4.09 -15.28
N ALA A 489 34.06 -4.75 -14.56
CA ALA A 489 33.98 -4.87 -13.11
C ALA A 489 34.39 -3.56 -12.38
N LYS A 490 33.62 -2.46 -12.47
CA LYS A 490 33.91 -1.18 -11.79
C LYS A 490 32.66 -0.42 -11.34
N HIS A 491 32.67 0.23 -10.16
CA HIS A 491 31.55 1.02 -9.61
C HIS A 491 31.22 2.31 -10.38
N SER A 492 32.07 2.68 -11.35
CA SER A 492 31.82 3.75 -12.31
C SER A 492 32.37 3.39 -13.68
N MET A 493 31.81 3.99 -14.72
CA MET A 493 32.24 3.84 -16.11
C MET A 493 32.37 5.20 -16.77
N SER A 494 33.52 5.46 -17.38
CA SER A 494 33.77 6.62 -18.21
C SER A 494 33.64 6.26 -19.69
N ILE A 495 32.85 7.04 -20.42
CA ILE A 495 32.65 6.97 -21.86
C ILE A 495 33.31 8.24 -22.43
N HIS A 496 34.45 8.07 -23.09
CA HIS A 496 35.26 9.17 -23.64
C HIS A 496 34.74 9.61 -25.01
N ASP A 497 34.95 10.88 -25.35
CA ASP A 497 34.60 11.48 -26.66
C ASP A 497 33.13 11.27 -27.08
N PHE A 498 32.20 11.31 -26.12
CA PHE A 498 30.82 10.90 -26.34
C PHE A 498 29.84 12.08 -26.37
N LYS A 499 28.95 12.10 -27.38
CA LYS A 499 27.88 13.09 -27.48
C LYS A 499 26.62 12.62 -26.77
N MET A 500 26.21 13.35 -25.74
CA MET A 500 24.99 13.06 -24.97
C MET A 500 23.71 13.11 -25.80
N SER A 501 23.68 13.94 -26.86
CA SER A 501 22.54 13.99 -27.80
C SER A 501 22.25 12.64 -28.44
N HIS A 502 23.28 11.84 -28.68
CA HIS A 502 23.18 10.53 -29.31
C HIS A 502 22.72 9.45 -28.36
N LEU A 503 22.58 9.68 -27.05
CA LEU A 503 22.18 8.64 -26.10
C LEU A 503 20.65 8.55 -25.99
N SER A 504 20.12 7.34 -26.21
CA SER A 504 18.69 7.03 -26.05
C SER A 504 18.37 6.32 -24.73
N GLY A 505 19.32 5.56 -24.18
CA GLY A 505 19.20 4.92 -22.88
C GLY A 505 20.34 3.94 -22.62
N PHE A 506 20.34 3.29 -21.45
CA PHE A 506 21.29 2.22 -21.17
C PHE A 506 20.68 1.10 -20.34
N ILE A 507 21.16 -0.12 -20.57
CA ILE A 507 20.83 -1.31 -19.77
C ILE A 507 22.03 -1.64 -18.90
N TYR A 508 21.85 -1.79 -17.60
CA TYR A 508 22.90 -2.19 -16.67
C TYR A 508 22.49 -3.40 -15.83
N CYS A 509 23.48 -4.14 -15.37
CA CYS A 509 23.31 -5.35 -14.58
C CYS A 509 24.05 -5.26 -13.26
N PHE A 510 23.48 -5.81 -12.19
CA PHE A 510 24.22 -6.09 -10.95
C PHE A 510 23.99 -7.52 -10.45
N ILE A 511 24.93 -8.00 -9.63
CA ILE A 511 24.83 -9.30 -8.96
C ILE A 511 24.66 -9.06 -7.46
N LEU A 512 23.55 -9.56 -6.93
CA LEU A 512 23.20 -9.55 -5.52
C LEU A 512 23.76 -10.80 -4.85
N LYS A 513 24.48 -10.60 -3.75
CA LYS A 513 25.10 -11.68 -2.96
C LYS A 513 24.36 -11.95 -1.64
N GLU A 514 23.64 -10.97 -1.12
CA GLU A 514 22.90 -11.02 0.16
C GLU A 514 21.61 -10.18 0.10
N ASN A 515 20.64 -10.46 0.98
CA ASN A 515 19.36 -9.74 1.05
C ASN A 515 19.43 -8.59 2.02
N ILE A 516 19.45 -7.38 1.49
CA ILE A 516 19.38 -6.18 2.30
C ILE A 516 18.61 -5.12 1.49
N ASP A 517 17.70 -4.44 2.17
CA ASP A 517 16.91 -3.33 1.65
C ASP A 517 17.84 -2.15 1.27
N TYR A 518 18.26 -2.12 0.00
CA TYR A 518 19.11 -1.10 -0.57
C TYR A 518 18.37 -0.27 -1.60
N LYS A 519 18.71 1.01 -1.64
CA LYS A 519 18.45 1.86 -2.79
C LYS A 519 19.69 1.89 -3.67
N MET A 520 19.51 1.72 -4.98
CA MET A 520 20.54 1.99 -5.97
C MET A 520 20.40 3.43 -6.44
N LEU A 521 21.42 4.23 -6.18
CA LEU A 521 21.61 5.55 -6.77
C LEU A 521 22.43 5.37 -8.06
N VAL A 522 21.83 5.77 -9.18
CA VAL A 522 22.55 5.87 -10.47
C VAL A 522 22.75 7.36 -10.73
N SER A 523 24.00 7.77 -10.93
CA SER A 523 24.37 9.15 -11.19
C SER A 523 25.17 9.26 -12.48
N ILE A 524 24.94 10.30 -13.26
CA ILE A 524 25.64 10.58 -14.51
C ILE A 524 26.33 11.92 -14.38
N TYR A 525 27.62 11.93 -14.68
CA TYR A 525 28.48 13.10 -14.64
C TYR A 525 29.00 13.38 -16.06
N GLN A 526 29.25 14.65 -16.37
CA GLN A 526 29.98 15.07 -17.56
C GLN A 526 31.09 16.02 -17.13
N ASP A 527 32.34 15.70 -17.48
CA ASP A 527 33.55 16.43 -17.05
C ASP A 527 33.64 16.63 -15.51
N GLY A 528 33.06 15.71 -14.73
CA GLY A 528 33.03 15.78 -13.26
C GLY A 528 31.84 16.54 -12.65
N GLU A 529 31.02 17.22 -13.46
CA GLU A 529 29.78 17.86 -13.02
C GLU A 529 28.62 16.87 -13.03
N LEU A 530 27.80 16.85 -11.96
CA LEU A 530 26.63 15.98 -11.87
C LEU A 530 25.54 16.48 -12.81
N LEU A 531 25.22 15.71 -13.85
CA LEU A 531 24.13 16.03 -14.76
C LEU A 531 22.78 15.52 -14.26
N TRP A 532 22.78 14.33 -13.68
CA TRP A 532 21.56 13.65 -13.28
C TRP A 532 21.83 12.57 -12.26
N ASP A 533 20.90 12.36 -11.34
CA ASP A 533 20.85 11.19 -10.49
C ASP A 533 19.42 10.69 -10.26
N SER A 534 19.29 9.40 -9.95
CA SER A 534 18.03 8.84 -9.47
C SER A 534 18.28 7.70 -8.51
N GLU A 535 17.45 7.68 -7.46
CA GLU A 535 17.38 6.58 -6.51
C GLU A 535 16.28 5.59 -6.93
N TYR A 536 16.64 4.31 -6.92
CA TYR A 536 15.72 3.20 -7.15
C TYR A 536 15.74 2.26 -5.98
N THR A 537 14.59 1.99 -5.39
CA THR A 537 14.48 0.88 -4.44
C THR A 537 14.72 -0.42 -5.21
N LEU A 538 15.73 -1.19 -4.79
CA LEU A 538 16.00 -2.49 -5.41
C LEU A 538 14.88 -3.50 -5.11
N PHE A 539 14.15 -3.27 -4.02
CA PHE A 539 13.16 -4.19 -3.46
C PHE A 539 11.91 -3.42 -3.00
N ASN A 540 10.81 -3.44 -3.75
CA ASN A 540 9.55 -2.77 -3.32
C ASN A 540 8.50 -3.75 -2.76
N ARG A 541 8.74 -5.07 -2.82
CA ARG A 541 7.72 -6.11 -2.52
C ARG A 541 8.27 -7.40 -1.91
N PHE A 542 9.33 -7.33 -1.12
CA PHE A 542 9.79 -8.54 -0.42
C PHE A 542 8.95 -8.77 0.84
N PRO A 543 8.47 -9.99 1.11
CA PRO A 543 8.28 -10.40 2.49
C PRO A 543 9.67 -10.32 3.15
N ILE A 544 9.75 -9.67 4.30
CA ILE A 544 10.96 -9.30 5.06
C ILE A 544 11.83 -10.52 5.49
N PHE A 545 11.61 -11.73 4.94
CA PHE A 545 12.08 -12.99 5.51
C PHE A 545 12.64 -14.05 4.55
N SER A 546 12.80 -13.82 3.24
CA SER A 546 13.50 -14.81 2.40
C SER A 546 14.99 -14.47 2.23
N THR A 547 15.87 -15.27 2.83
CA THR A 547 17.30 -15.18 2.55
C THR A 547 17.58 -15.74 1.14
N PRO A 548 18.44 -15.09 0.31
CA PRO A 548 18.80 -15.58 -1.00
C PRO A 548 19.46 -16.94 -0.83
N ILE A 549 18.88 -17.93 -1.49
CA ILE A 549 19.41 -19.30 -1.51
C ILE A 549 20.59 -19.37 -2.51
N SER A 550 20.68 -18.40 -3.42
CA SER A 550 21.72 -18.29 -4.44
C SER A 550 22.02 -16.81 -4.73
N LYS A 551 23.02 -16.53 -5.55
CA LYS A 551 23.22 -15.17 -6.07
C LYS A 551 22.13 -14.84 -7.09
N HIS A 552 21.70 -13.59 -7.11
CA HIS A 552 20.72 -13.09 -8.06
C HIS A 552 21.34 -12.05 -8.95
N MET A 553 20.89 -12.04 -10.19
CA MET A 553 21.16 -11.01 -11.14
C MET A 553 19.94 -10.11 -11.23
N GLY A 554 20.15 -8.84 -11.53
CA GLY A 554 19.09 -8.19 -12.26
C GLY A 554 19.55 -7.09 -13.18
N PHE A 555 18.69 -6.88 -14.18
CA PHE A 555 18.87 -5.96 -15.28
C PHE A 555 17.89 -4.80 -15.15
N TRP A 556 18.43 -3.59 -15.32
CA TRP A 556 17.68 -2.35 -15.30
C TRP A 556 17.90 -1.62 -16.60
N TYR A 557 16.84 -1.04 -17.14
CA TYR A 557 16.93 -0.10 -18.24
C TYR A 557 16.57 1.30 -17.75
N HIS A 558 17.40 2.25 -18.17
CA HIS A 558 17.20 3.66 -17.91
C HIS A 558 16.99 4.43 -19.23
N ASP A 559 15.89 5.17 -19.29
CA ASP A 559 15.52 6.02 -20.42
C ASP A 559 16.04 7.45 -20.20
N ILE A 560 17.05 7.79 -20.98
CA ILE A 560 17.79 9.04 -20.93
C ILE A 560 17.02 10.22 -21.55
N SER A 561 15.97 9.94 -22.34
CA SER A 561 15.13 11.00 -22.90
C SER A 561 14.34 11.80 -21.85
N LYS A 562 14.28 11.29 -20.62
CA LYS A 562 13.61 11.91 -19.47
C LYS A 562 14.51 12.84 -18.63
N PHE A 563 15.76 13.06 -19.03
CA PHE A 563 16.57 14.11 -18.43
C PHE A 563 15.86 15.45 -18.63
N ASP A 564 15.51 16.11 -17.52
CA ASP A 564 14.92 17.44 -17.55
C ASP A 564 15.89 18.37 -18.28
N ARG A 565 15.44 18.90 -19.41
CA ARG A 565 16.21 19.82 -20.28
C ARG A 565 16.36 21.21 -19.66
N GLU A 566 16.36 21.33 -18.34
CA GLU A 566 16.56 22.60 -17.66
C GLU A 566 18.05 22.95 -17.53
N ASN A 567 18.94 21.96 -17.66
CA ASN A 567 20.38 22.19 -17.77
C ASN A 567 20.78 22.18 -19.25
N GLU A 568 21.37 23.28 -19.73
CA GLU A 568 22.00 23.38 -21.05
C GLU A 568 23.15 22.36 -21.16
N VAL A 569 22.84 21.12 -21.58
CA VAL A 569 23.86 20.11 -21.87
C VAL A 569 24.58 20.56 -23.14
N TYR A 570 25.83 21.01 -22.99
CA TYR A 570 26.71 21.35 -24.11
C TYR A 570 27.03 20.07 -24.90
N ASP A 571 26.59 20.00 -26.16
CA ASP A 571 26.73 18.84 -27.07
C ASP A 571 28.09 18.76 -27.77
N ASP A 572 29.15 19.13 -27.04
CA ASP A 572 30.52 18.86 -27.46
C ASP A 572 30.88 17.41 -27.05
N SER A 573 31.72 16.74 -27.84
CA SER A 573 32.26 15.42 -27.48
C SER A 573 33.11 15.54 -26.21
N ARG A 574 32.61 14.98 -25.09
CA ARG A 574 33.23 15.11 -23.76
C ARG A 574 33.13 13.81 -22.97
N ASP A 575 33.82 13.75 -21.84
CA ASP A 575 33.88 12.57 -21.00
C ASP A 575 32.63 12.46 -20.13
N VAL A 576 31.93 11.34 -20.26
CA VAL A 576 30.72 11.02 -19.50
C VAL A 576 31.05 9.94 -18.49
N GLU A 577 30.78 10.15 -17.21
CA GLU A 577 30.95 9.14 -16.17
C GLU A 577 29.61 8.70 -15.58
N ILE A 578 29.29 7.41 -15.65
CA ILE A 578 28.11 6.81 -14.99
C ILE A 578 28.58 6.13 -13.70
N LYS A 579 28.05 6.55 -12.55
CA LYS A 579 28.35 5.99 -11.21
C LYS A 579 27.15 5.22 -10.67
N PHE A 580 27.45 4.08 -10.06
CA PHE A 580 26.47 3.25 -9.36
C PHE A 580 26.83 3.21 -7.87
N GLN A 581 25.91 3.65 -7.02
CA GLN A 581 26.10 3.72 -5.57
C GLN A 581 24.94 3.03 -4.85
N LEU A 582 25.24 2.22 -3.84
CA LEU A 582 24.22 1.65 -2.96
C LEU A 582 24.07 2.52 -1.71
N LYS A 583 22.82 2.88 -1.38
CA LYS A 583 22.45 3.50 -0.11
C LYS A 583 21.65 2.50 0.71
N GLY A 584 22.16 2.13 1.90
CA GLY A 584 21.41 1.33 2.86
C GLY A 584 20.22 2.11 3.40
N SER A 585 19.04 1.50 3.48
CA SER A 585 17.93 2.08 4.23
C SER A 585 18.23 1.92 5.73
N PHE A 586 18.74 2.95 6.38
CA PHE A 586 18.78 2.96 7.85
C PHE A 586 17.37 3.20 8.40
N TRP A 587 16.92 2.24 9.19
CA TRP A 587 15.72 2.14 10.02
C TRP A 587 14.95 3.44 10.30
N GLY A 588 13.69 3.48 9.87
CA GLY A 588 12.69 4.44 10.37
C GLY A 588 12.04 3.95 11.67
N GLU A 589 12.23 4.70 12.75
CA GLU A 589 11.37 4.94 13.95
C GLU A 589 10.52 3.83 14.60
N LYS A 590 10.67 2.53 14.32
CA LYS A 590 9.76 1.51 14.92
C LYS A 590 10.36 0.34 15.69
N HIS A 591 11.65 0.30 15.96
CA HIS A 591 12.23 -0.83 16.69
C HIS A 591 13.37 -0.44 17.65
N ASP A 592 13.09 0.37 18.66
CA ASP A 592 14.03 0.66 19.78
C ASP A 592 14.10 -0.45 20.84
N ASN A 593 13.23 -1.48 20.79
CA ASN A 593 13.12 -2.47 21.87
C ASN A 593 14.08 -3.67 21.79
N ILE A 594 15.02 -3.71 20.84
CA ILE A 594 15.98 -4.84 20.70
C ILE A 594 17.38 -4.48 21.23
N LEU A 595 17.68 -3.20 21.49
CA LEU A 595 19.02 -2.76 21.89
C LEU A 595 19.33 -2.84 23.40
N HIS A 596 18.36 -3.20 24.25
CA HIS A 596 18.60 -3.33 25.69
C HIS A 596 19.30 -4.64 26.14
N GLY A 597 19.59 -5.56 25.21
CA GLY A 597 20.14 -6.90 25.53
C GLY A 597 21.67 -7.07 25.44
N LEU A 598 22.43 -6.07 24.99
CA LEU A 598 23.85 -6.23 24.64
C LEU A 598 24.78 -5.22 25.34
N HIS A 599 24.54 -4.99 26.64
CA HIS A 599 25.44 -4.21 27.49
C HIS A 599 26.08 -5.14 28.52
N PRO A 600 27.13 -5.92 28.15
CA PRO A 600 28.46 -5.57 28.65
C PRO A 600 29.62 -6.18 27.82
N LEU A 601 30.02 -5.60 26.68
CA LEU A 601 31.23 -6.08 25.97
C LEU A 601 32.13 -4.99 25.35
N PHE A 602 31.78 -3.71 25.43
CA PHE A 602 32.62 -2.64 24.87
C PHE A 602 32.88 -1.56 25.91
N GLY A 603 34.16 -1.41 26.26
CA GLY A 603 34.66 -0.30 27.04
C GLY A 603 34.69 1.00 26.21
N GLU A 604 34.49 2.10 26.92
CA GLU A 604 34.64 3.52 26.55
C GLU A 604 35.12 3.81 25.10
N SER A 605 34.19 3.72 24.15
CA SER A 605 34.24 4.42 22.86
C SER A 605 32.81 4.59 22.35
N ASP A 606 32.54 5.71 21.68
CA ASP A 606 31.19 6.10 21.24
C ASP A 606 30.58 5.02 20.33
N PRO A 607 29.48 4.34 20.73
CA PRO A 607 28.95 3.18 20.02
C PRO A 607 28.43 3.52 18.62
N HIS A 608 28.19 4.80 18.32
CA HIS A 608 27.70 5.23 17.01
C HIS A 608 28.76 5.20 15.90
N ASP A 609 30.02 5.55 16.20
CA ASP A 609 31.07 5.60 15.17
C ASP A 609 31.74 4.23 14.96
N ALA A 610 31.92 3.44 16.02
CA ALA A 610 32.40 2.07 15.91
C ALA A 610 31.40 1.16 15.17
N MET A 611 30.09 1.32 15.39
CA MET A 611 29.08 0.63 14.56
C MET A 611 29.06 1.15 13.12
N ARG A 612 29.29 2.45 12.88
CA ARG A 612 29.30 2.99 11.51
C ARG A 612 30.43 2.41 10.68
N ASP A 613 31.62 2.26 11.25
CA ASP A 613 32.80 1.71 10.56
C ASP A 613 32.79 0.18 10.50
N ILE A 614 32.22 -0.50 11.51
CA ILE A 614 31.99 -1.96 11.43
C ILE A 614 30.88 -2.27 10.43
N VAL A 615 29.79 -1.51 10.38
CA VAL A 615 28.71 -1.69 9.39
C VAL A 615 29.18 -1.27 8.01
N ALA A 616 29.92 -0.16 7.84
CA ALA A 616 30.52 0.21 6.54
C ALA A 616 31.56 -0.82 6.07
N GLY A 617 32.37 -1.36 6.99
CA GLY A 617 33.37 -2.39 6.72
C GLY A 617 32.77 -3.78 6.47
N VAL A 618 31.62 -4.10 7.07
CA VAL A 618 30.84 -5.33 6.82
C VAL A 618 30.04 -5.20 5.52
N VAL A 619 29.43 -4.04 5.24
CA VAL A 619 28.75 -3.72 3.97
C VAL A 619 29.74 -3.73 2.79
N ALA A 620 30.97 -3.25 2.99
CA ALA A 620 32.04 -3.35 1.99
C ALA A 620 32.59 -4.77 1.80
N ARG A 621 32.43 -5.67 2.78
CA ARG A 621 32.86 -7.08 2.71
C ARG A 621 31.76 -8.04 2.25
N MET A 622 30.49 -7.66 2.36
CA MET A 622 29.32 -8.50 2.05
C MET A 622 28.79 -8.33 0.62
N ILE A 623 29.26 -7.32 -0.13
CA ILE A 623 28.67 -6.97 -1.43
C ILE A 623 29.75 -6.65 -2.46
N LEU A 624 29.96 -7.56 -3.42
CA LEU A 624 30.63 -7.24 -4.67
C LEU A 624 29.55 -6.85 -5.69
N VAL A 625 29.01 -5.63 -5.57
CA VAL A 625 28.18 -5.01 -6.61
C VAL A 625 29.13 -4.32 -7.56
N LEU A 626 29.71 -5.14 -8.43
CA LEU A 626 30.32 -4.65 -9.65
C LEU A 626 29.19 -4.61 -10.68
N PRO A 627 28.86 -3.48 -11.30
CA PRO A 627 27.97 -3.50 -12.45
C PRO A 627 28.67 -4.32 -13.53
N VAL A 628 28.28 -5.59 -13.70
CA VAL A 628 29.06 -6.52 -14.52
C VAL A 628 28.90 -6.19 -16.01
N PHE A 629 27.90 -5.39 -16.40
CA PHE A 629 27.50 -5.22 -17.79
C PHE A 629 26.73 -3.91 -18.01
N LEU A 630 27.07 -3.17 -19.09
CA LEU A 630 26.37 -1.97 -19.54
C LEU A 630 26.18 -2.02 -21.07
N ILE A 631 24.96 -1.83 -21.56
CA ILE A 631 24.64 -1.58 -22.98
C ILE A 631 24.22 -0.13 -23.14
N VAL A 632 24.88 0.59 -24.03
CA VAL A 632 24.54 1.97 -24.40
C VAL A 632 23.74 1.97 -25.70
N LEU A 633 22.55 2.58 -25.70
CA LEU A 633 21.67 2.66 -26.87
C LEU A 633 21.78 4.05 -27.49
N LEU A 634 22.02 4.14 -28.81
CA LEU A 634 22.15 5.43 -29.49
C LEU A 634 20.89 5.88 -30.25
N LYS A 635 20.78 7.18 -30.56
CA LYS A 635 19.77 7.80 -31.43
C LYS A 635 20.33 7.89 -32.85
N GLU A 636 19.45 7.69 -33.83
CA GLU A 636 19.76 7.76 -35.26
C GLU A 636 19.84 9.23 -35.72
N ASP A 637 20.93 9.59 -36.41
CA ASP A 637 20.96 10.73 -37.34
C ASP A 637 20.58 10.22 -38.73
N ARG A 638 19.73 10.97 -39.44
CA ARG A 638 18.85 10.54 -40.56
C ARG A 638 19.47 9.88 -41.82
N GLU A 639 20.72 9.44 -41.84
CA GLU A 639 21.34 8.82 -43.04
C GLU A 639 22.18 7.53 -42.81
N GLU A 640 22.28 6.95 -41.60
CA GLU A 640 23.02 5.69 -41.39
C GLU A 640 22.32 4.71 -40.41
N PRO A 641 22.47 3.36 -40.57
CA PRO A 641 21.82 2.39 -39.69
C PRO A 641 22.36 2.45 -38.26
N MET A 642 21.48 2.26 -37.27
CA MET A 642 21.84 2.22 -35.84
C MET A 642 23.00 1.26 -35.57
N ALA A 643 24.09 1.77 -34.99
CA ALA A 643 25.16 0.97 -34.46
C ALA A 643 24.99 0.85 -32.93
N VAL A 644 25.02 -0.39 -32.42
CA VAL A 644 25.28 -0.64 -31.00
C VAL A 644 26.76 -0.33 -30.79
N TYR A 645 27.05 0.88 -30.31
CA TYR A 645 28.43 1.26 -30.03
C TYR A 645 28.86 0.69 -28.68
N SER A 646 29.95 -0.06 -28.72
CA SER A 646 30.71 -0.44 -27.55
C SER A 646 31.80 0.60 -27.30
N CYS A 647 31.80 1.24 -26.13
CA CYS A 647 32.99 1.97 -25.71
C CYS A 647 34.01 0.96 -25.17
N VAL A 648 35.08 0.74 -25.94
CA VAL A 648 36.29 0.09 -25.43
C VAL A 648 37.03 1.14 -24.63
N SER A 649 37.09 1.01 -23.30
CA SER A 649 38.13 1.70 -22.54
C SER A 649 39.46 1.06 -22.91
N THR A 650 40.19 1.66 -23.85
CA THR A 650 41.58 1.30 -24.15
C THR A 650 42.41 1.56 -22.90
N LEU A 651 42.93 0.50 -22.28
CA LEU A 651 44.10 0.60 -21.44
C LEU A 651 45.28 0.03 -22.22
N ASP A 652 46.17 0.97 -22.54
CA ASP A 652 47.54 0.88 -23.03
C ASP A 652 47.79 0.86 -24.55
N ALA A 653 48.46 1.97 -24.95
CA ALA A 653 49.36 2.22 -26.07
C ALA A 653 48.77 2.76 -27.41
N ASP A 654 48.96 4.08 -27.59
CA ASP A 654 49.31 4.79 -28.83
C ASP A 654 48.82 4.23 -30.17
N VAL A 655 47.58 4.55 -30.56
CA VAL A 655 47.25 4.80 -31.98
C VAL A 655 46.20 5.91 -32.08
N SER A 656 46.56 6.98 -32.79
CA SER A 656 45.71 8.12 -33.12
C SER A 656 44.41 7.71 -33.81
N CYS A 657 43.29 8.23 -33.30
CA CYS A 657 41.96 8.16 -33.90
C CYS A 657 41.98 8.76 -35.32
N GLY A 658 41.79 7.93 -36.34
CA GLY A 658 41.84 8.37 -37.73
C GLY A 658 41.41 7.33 -38.77
N ALA A 659 40.46 6.44 -38.47
CA ALA A 659 39.93 5.52 -39.49
C ALA A 659 38.62 4.83 -39.06
N PHE A 660 37.54 5.57 -38.81
CA PHE A 660 36.19 4.99 -38.75
C PHE A 660 35.16 5.67 -39.68
N SER A 661 35.57 6.68 -40.46
CA SER A 661 34.67 7.40 -41.39
C SER A 661 34.72 6.90 -42.84
N PHE A 662 35.43 5.80 -43.15
CA PHE A 662 35.67 5.40 -44.56
C PHE A 662 35.00 4.09 -45.00
N PHE A 663 34.39 3.32 -44.10
CA PHE A 663 33.90 1.98 -44.44
C PHE A 663 32.41 1.89 -44.87
N LEU A 664 31.65 3.00 -44.81
CA LEU A 664 30.24 3.03 -45.25
C LEU A 664 29.99 3.64 -46.64
N ARG A 665 31.03 4.12 -47.35
CA ARG A 665 30.86 4.72 -48.69
C ARG A 665 30.88 3.75 -49.87
N SER A 666 30.99 2.44 -49.63
CA SER A 666 31.19 1.45 -50.69
C SER A 666 30.20 0.28 -50.63
N LEU A 667 28.90 0.56 -50.56
CA LEU A 667 27.84 -0.39 -50.91
C LEU A 667 27.16 0.09 -52.21
N PRO A 668 27.00 -0.76 -53.24
CA PRO A 668 26.48 -0.32 -54.52
C PRO A 668 24.95 -0.28 -54.47
N PHE A 669 24.38 0.87 -54.08
CA PHE A 669 23.03 1.23 -54.52
C PHE A 669 23.13 2.34 -55.55
N GLY A 670 23.16 1.95 -56.83
CA GLY A 670 23.05 2.88 -57.94
C GLY A 670 21.67 3.54 -57.95
N PHE A 671 21.60 4.81 -57.54
CA PHE A 671 20.42 5.66 -57.75
C PHE A 671 20.44 6.21 -59.18
N ASN A 672 19.60 5.65 -60.06
CA ASN A 672 19.40 6.23 -61.38
C ASN A 672 18.41 7.40 -61.29
N ARG A 673 18.93 8.63 -61.36
CA ARG A 673 18.16 9.84 -61.69
C ARG A 673 17.87 9.84 -63.19
N ARG A 674 16.60 9.65 -63.59
CA ARG A 674 16.09 10.24 -64.83
C ARG A 674 15.12 11.35 -64.47
N GLY A 675 15.64 12.57 -64.49
CA GLY A 675 14.80 13.76 -64.54
C GLY A 675 14.45 14.04 -65.99
N ASP A 676 13.17 14.30 -66.25
CA ASP A 676 12.84 15.40 -67.16
C ASP A 676 11.60 16.14 -66.67
N GLY A 677 11.77 17.45 -66.50
CA GLY A 677 10.75 18.50 -66.55
C GLY A 677 9.43 18.33 -65.78
N LYS A 678 9.35 19.07 -64.65
CA LYS A 678 8.14 19.71 -64.09
C LYS A 678 7.08 18.81 -63.42
N LYS A 679 6.99 18.96 -62.08
CA LYS A 679 5.94 18.52 -61.13
C LYS A 679 5.64 17.01 -61.11
N LYS A 680 5.84 16.32 -59.96
CA LYS A 680 4.87 15.37 -59.34
C LYS A 680 5.42 14.54 -58.17
N ARG A 681 4.53 14.38 -57.17
CA ARG A 681 4.31 13.31 -56.16
C ARG A 681 5.21 12.06 -56.16
N TRP A 682 5.68 11.68 -54.98
CA TRP A 682 6.17 10.33 -54.66
C TRP A 682 4.98 9.35 -54.54
N GLN A 683 5.04 8.22 -55.22
CA GLN A 683 4.17 7.06 -54.99
C GLN A 683 5.05 5.84 -54.68
N TRP A 684 4.72 5.13 -53.60
CA TRP A 684 5.30 3.84 -53.25
C TRP A 684 4.51 2.75 -53.97
N GLN A 685 5.19 1.88 -54.73
CA GLN A 685 4.61 0.63 -55.25
C GLN A 685 5.49 -0.53 -54.83
N LEU A 686 4.93 -1.47 -54.07
CA LEU A 686 5.49 -2.81 -53.89
C LEU A 686 5.28 -3.60 -55.18
N SER A 687 6.38 -4.01 -55.81
CA SER A 687 6.38 -5.00 -56.89
C SER A 687 7.13 -6.24 -56.41
N ALA A 688 6.36 -7.28 -56.08
CA ALA A 688 6.88 -8.63 -55.87
C ALA A 688 7.47 -9.17 -57.17
N ARG A 689 8.77 -9.50 -57.19
CA ARG A 689 9.38 -10.60 -57.97
C ARG A 689 10.88 -10.72 -57.70
N HIS A 690 11.25 -11.94 -57.27
CA HIS A 690 12.57 -12.54 -57.06
C HIS A 690 13.26 -12.35 -55.69
N PRO A 691 13.71 -13.45 -55.06
CA PRO A 691 14.50 -13.38 -53.82
C PRO A 691 15.92 -12.86 -54.14
N PRO A 692 16.59 -12.16 -53.23
CA PRO A 692 18.00 -11.85 -53.40
C PRO A 692 18.83 -13.14 -53.31
N PRO A 693 19.99 -13.21 -54.01
CA PRO A 693 20.82 -14.40 -54.01
C PRO A 693 21.35 -14.67 -52.60
N SER A 694 21.59 -15.95 -52.33
CA SER A 694 22.01 -16.47 -51.04
C SER A 694 23.25 -15.74 -50.48
N THR A 695 23.18 -15.55 -49.17
CA THR A 695 24.13 -14.95 -48.22
C THR A 695 25.59 -15.47 -48.18
N PRO A 696 26.01 -16.61 -48.77
CA PRO A 696 27.39 -17.09 -48.62
C PRO A 696 28.48 -16.23 -49.30
N LEU A 697 28.16 -15.56 -50.42
CA LEU A 697 29.17 -14.82 -51.19
C LEU A 697 29.63 -13.51 -50.53
N LEU A 698 28.75 -12.86 -49.76
CA LEU A 698 29.08 -11.64 -49.01
C LEU A 698 29.93 -11.94 -47.77
N GLN A 699 29.67 -13.08 -47.10
CA GLN A 699 30.43 -13.54 -45.95
C GLN A 699 31.89 -13.91 -46.30
N LEU A 700 32.11 -14.52 -47.47
CA LEU A 700 33.45 -14.90 -47.95
C LEU A 700 34.30 -13.67 -48.33
N GLN A 701 33.73 -12.66 -48.99
CA GLN A 701 34.47 -11.46 -49.39
C GLN A 701 34.87 -10.56 -48.21
N ILE A 702 34.03 -10.48 -47.18
CA ILE A 702 34.32 -9.74 -45.95
C ILE A 702 35.37 -10.48 -45.09
N ALA A 703 35.26 -11.81 -44.98
CA ALA A 703 36.23 -12.64 -44.25
C ALA A 703 37.61 -12.66 -44.90
N ASP A 704 37.70 -12.64 -46.23
CA ASP A 704 38.97 -12.62 -46.95
C ASP A 704 39.63 -11.24 -46.95
N HIS A 705 38.84 -10.16 -46.96
CA HIS A 705 39.37 -8.80 -46.79
C HIS A 705 39.92 -8.57 -45.37
N LEU A 706 39.19 -9.01 -44.34
CA LEU A 706 39.64 -8.92 -42.93
C LEU A 706 40.88 -9.79 -42.65
N ARG A 707 40.96 -11.00 -43.23
CA ARG A 707 42.15 -11.87 -43.15
C ARG A 707 43.38 -11.30 -43.85
N SER A 708 43.21 -10.56 -44.95
CA SER A 708 44.32 -9.93 -45.67
C SER A 708 44.84 -8.66 -45.00
N THR A 709 43.99 -7.95 -44.25
CA THR A 709 44.30 -6.63 -43.68
C THR A 709 44.81 -6.72 -42.23
N TYR A 710 44.36 -7.73 -41.47
CA TYR A 710 44.77 -7.93 -40.07
C TYR A 710 44.93 -9.43 -39.73
N PRO A 711 46.09 -10.05 -40.03
CA PRO A 711 46.31 -11.49 -39.87
C PRO A 711 46.28 -11.98 -38.41
N ASP A 712 46.53 -11.09 -37.44
CA ASP A 712 46.73 -11.44 -36.01
C ASP A 712 45.64 -10.92 -35.05
N TYR A 713 44.49 -10.43 -35.55
CA TYR A 713 43.43 -9.87 -34.68
C TYR A 713 42.32 -10.89 -34.39
N HIS A 714 42.04 -11.16 -33.10
CA HIS A 714 41.01 -12.09 -32.63
C HIS A 714 39.58 -11.58 -32.96
N LEU A 715 39.14 -11.87 -34.18
CA LEU A 715 37.89 -11.42 -34.82
C LEU A 715 36.60 -12.09 -34.30
N THR A 716 36.69 -13.08 -33.41
CA THR A 716 35.56 -13.96 -33.06
C THR A 716 34.51 -13.31 -32.15
N LYS A 717 34.89 -12.38 -31.26
CA LYS A 717 33.95 -11.81 -30.26
C LYS A 717 33.03 -10.71 -30.82
N GLN A 718 33.51 -9.86 -31.74
CA GLN A 718 32.70 -8.81 -32.36
C GLN A 718 31.67 -9.38 -33.37
N GLN A 719 31.99 -10.49 -34.04
CA GLN A 719 31.07 -11.18 -34.94
C GLN A 719 29.88 -11.81 -34.19
N THR A 720 30.12 -12.35 -32.98
CA THR A 720 29.06 -12.87 -32.10
C THR A 720 28.10 -11.77 -31.63
N LEU A 721 28.61 -10.57 -31.32
CA LEU A 721 27.78 -9.42 -30.97
C LEU A 721 26.86 -8.97 -32.10
N PHE A 722 27.44 -8.78 -33.29
CA PHE A 722 26.67 -8.37 -34.46
C PHE A 722 25.61 -9.43 -34.77
N ARG A 723 25.95 -10.71 -34.61
CA ARG A 723 25.02 -11.83 -34.77
C ARG A 723 23.93 -11.84 -33.69
N PHE A 724 24.24 -11.63 -32.41
CA PHE A 724 23.25 -11.62 -31.32
C PHE A 724 22.27 -10.44 -31.44
N VAL A 725 22.78 -9.24 -31.71
CA VAL A 725 21.97 -8.04 -31.95
C VAL A 725 21.13 -8.22 -33.22
N HIS A 726 21.72 -8.75 -34.29
CA HIS A 726 21.01 -9.02 -35.54
C HIS A 726 19.95 -10.13 -35.37
N GLU A 727 20.23 -11.21 -34.63
CA GLU A 727 19.26 -12.27 -34.29
C GLU A 727 18.11 -11.70 -33.42
N ALA A 728 18.41 -10.83 -32.46
CA ALA A 728 17.39 -10.14 -31.67
C ALA A 728 16.53 -9.17 -32.50
N LEU A 729 17.10 -8.56 -33.54
CA LEU A 729 16.43 -7.65 -34.49
C LEU A 729 15.70 -8.39 -35.63
N GLN A 730 16.04 -9.65 -35.90
CA GLN A 730 15.43 -10.49 -36.94
C GLN A 730 14.40 -11.50 -36.42
N ALA A 731 14.22 -11.62 -35.11
CA ALA A 731 13.13 -12.39 -34.54
C ALA A 731 11.79 -11.76 -35.00
N ASP A 732 11.03 -12.48 -35.80
CA ASP A 732 9.72 -12.03 -36.28
C ASP A 732 8.80 -11.72 -35.08
N PRO A 733 8.04 -10.61 -35.09
CA PRO A 733 7.03 -10.38 -34.06
C PRO A 733 5.98 -11.51 -34.12
N PRO A 734 5.37 -11.91 -32.98
CA PRO A 734 4.40 -12.99 -32.96
C PRO A 734 3.26 -12.71 -33.94
N SER A 735 3.06 -13.64 -34.87
CA SER A 735 2.01 -13.59 -35.88
C SER A 735 0.63 -13.62 -35.21
N ALA A 736 -0.20 -12.62 -35.49
CA ALA A 736 -1.62 -12.64 -35.13
C ALA A 736 -2.29 -13.91 -35.72
N PRO A 737 -3.18 -14.60 -34.99
CA PRO A 737 -3.84 -15.78 -35.52
C PRO A 737 -4.73 -15.41 -36.71
N GLU A 738 -4.45 -16.01 -37.87
CA GLU A 738 -5.29 -15.92 -39.06
C GLU A 738 -6.68 -16.51 -38.76
N SER A 739 -7.70 -15.66 -38.77
CA SER A 739 -9.09 -16.10 -38.77
C SER A 739 -9.39 -16.83 -40.09
N SER A 740 -9.56 -18.14 -40.01
CA SER A 740 -10.10 -18.94 -41.11
C SER A 740 -11.56 -18.55 -41.40
N GLY A 741 -11.86 -18.20 -42.66
CA GLY A 741 -13.22 -17.87 -43.08
C GLY A 741 -13.34 -17.59 -44.58
N ARG A 742 -13.78 -18.60 -45.33
CA ARG A 742 -13.98 -18.61 -46.80
C ARG A 742 -14.99 -17.55 -47.29
N ASN A 743 -14.63 -16.96 -48.44
CA ASN A 743 -15.43 -16.32 -49.49
C ASN A 743 -16.97 -16.34 -49.40
N SER A 744 -17.59 -15.16 -49.58
CA SER A 744 -18.52 -14.95 -50.71
C SER A 744 -18.62 -13.48 -51.14
N THR A 745 -18.69 -13.31 -52.45
CA THR A 745 -18.81 -12.13 -53.34
C THR A 745 -19.91 -11.12 -52.97
N ILE A 746 -19.67 -9.81 -53.22
CA ILE A 746 -20.49 -8.92 -54.10
C ILE A 746 -19.89 -7.49 -54.21
N ALA A 747 -19.59 -7.13 -55.46
CA ALA A 747 -19.67 -5.82 -56.15
C ALA A 747 -19.14 -4.48 -55.56
N LYS A 748 -18.08 -3.98 -56.22
CA LYS A 748 -17.94 -2.65 -56.86
C LYS A 748 -18.92 -1.53 -56.44
N LYS A 749 -18.36 -0.43 -55.89
CA LYS A 749 -18.51 0.94 -56.46
C LYS A 749 -17.57 1.93 -55.77
N ALA A 750 -16.53 2.33 -56.49
CA ALA A 750 -15.81 3.58 -56.24
C ALA A 750 -16.66 4.77 -56.75
N ARG A 751 -16.80 5.82 -55.94
CA ARG A 751 -16.99 7.19 -56.43
C ARG A 751 -16.17 8.15 -55.59
N THR A 752 -15.32 8.87 -56.31
CA THR A 752 -14.57 10.06 -55.96
C THR A 752 -15.47 11.21 -55.51
N CYS A 753 -14.98 12.05 -54.60
CA CYS A 753 -15.12 13.51 -54.66
C CYS A 753 -14.08 14.17 -53.73
N GLU A 754 -13.15 14.90 -54.34
CA GLU A 754 -12.33 15.93 -53.69
C GLU A 754 -13.21 17.13 -53.32
N GLY A 755 -12.94 17.77 -52.17
CA GLY A 755 -13.68 18.96 -51.73
C GLY A 755 -13.04 19.65 -50.52
N ALA A 756 -12.22 20.64 -50.83
CA ALA A 756 -11.59 21.71 -50.04
C ALA A 756 -11.98 21.95 -48.56
N MET A 757 -10.93 22.23 -47.78
CA MET A 757 -10.88 22.87 -46.45
C MET A 757 -11.72 24.16 -46.34
N ARG A 758 -12.33 24.38 -45.17
CA ARG A 758 -12.02 25.47 -44.20
C ARG A 758 -12.92 25.38 -42.93
N PRO A 759 -12.53 26.05 -41.82
CA PRO A 759 -12.65 25.54 -40.46
C PRO A 759 -13.85 26.09 -39.69
N CYS A 760 -14.28 25.37 -38.64
CA CYS A 760 -15.25 25.86 -37.66
C CYS A 760 -15.00 25.23 -36.27
N PRO A 761 -15.51 25.87 -35.19
CA PRO A 761 -14.69 26.40 -34.10
C PRO A 761 -14.60 25.49 -32.87
N LEU A 762 -13.58 25.76 -32.05
CA LEU A 762 -13.42 25.25 -30.69
C LEU A 762 -14.69 25.45 -29.85
N PRO A 763 -15.21 24.41 -29.18
CA PRO A 763 -16.12 24.58 -28.04
C PRO A 763 -15.32 24.81 -26.75
N PRO A 764 -15.91 25.48 -25.74
CA PRO A 764 -15.18 26.16 -24.68
C PRO A 764 -14.63 25.20 -23.61
N ARG A 765 -13.54 25.64 -22.97
CA ARG A 765 -12.95 25.04 -21.75
C ARG A 765 -14.02 24.81 -20.68
N LYS A 766 -14.48 23.57 -20.53
CA LYS A 766 -15.14 23.13 -19.29
C LYS A 766 -14.04 22.93 -18.25
N LYS A 767 -14.11 23.73 -17.18
CA LYS A 767 -13.35 23.55 -15.94
C LYS A 767 -13.58 22.11 -15.45
N LEU A 768 -12.53 21.28 -15.50
CA LEU A 768 -12.51 20.01 -14.80
C LEU A 768 -12.46 20.31 -13.30
N CYS A 769 -13.61 20.14 -12.64
CA CYS A 769 -13.68 19.94 -11.21
C CYS A 769 -12.79 18.75 -10.84
N ARG A 770 -11.86 18.99 -9.91
CA ARG A 770 -11.01 17.96 -9.31
C ARG A 770 -11.89 16.87 -8.67
N PRO A 771 -11.62 15.58 -8.87
CA PRO A 771 -12.20 14.54 -8.02
C PRO A 771 -11.65 14.70 -6.59
N PRO A 772 -12.45 14.41 -5.55
CA PRO A 772 -12.03 14.59 -4.17
C PRO A 772 -10.88 13.64 -3.82
N ARG A 773 -9.83 14.20 -3.22
CA ARG A 773 -8.80 13.43 -2.51
C ARG A 773 -9.45 12.77 -1.30
N THR A 774 -9.66 11.46 -1.34
CA THR A 774 -9.92 10.67 -0.13
C THR A 774 -8.59 10.31 0.53
N PRO A 775 -8.36 10.71 1.80
CA PRO A 775 -7.19 10.29 2.56
C PRO A 775 -7.45 8.91 3.17
N PHE A 776 -6.71 7.88 2.73
CA PHE A 776 -6.54 6.67 3.51
C PHE A 776 -5.43 6.91 4.54
N THR A 777 -5.83 7.44 5.70
CA THR A 777 -5.02 7.34 6.92
C THR A 777 -5.33 6.02 7.59
N ARG A 778 -4.31 5.15 7.71
CA ARG A 778 -4.26 4.09 8.72
C ARG A 778 -4.55 4.71 10.10
N ARG A 779 -5.73 4.49 10.68
CA ARG A 779 -5.95 4.72 12.10
C ARG A 779 -5.31 3.57 12.88
N ARG A 780 -4.02 3.70 13.17
CA ARG A 780 -3.44 3.13 14.39
C ARG A 780 -3.93 4.01 15.54
N TRP A 781 -4.65 3.43 16.48
CA TRP A 781 -4.80 4.03 17.81
C TRP A 781 -3.43 4.03 18.48
N SER A 782 -2.78 5.19 18.52
CA SER A 782 -1.62 5.44 19.37
C SER A 782 -2.12 5.75 20.78
N ARG A 783 -1.69 4.91 21.72
CA ARG A 783 -1.59 5.20 23.15
C ARG A 783 -0.94 6.58 23.37
N SER A 784 -1.49 7.41 24.24
CA SER A 784 -0.76 8.53 24.83
C SER A 784 -0.24 8.17 26.23
N LEU A 785 1.09 8.20 26.33
CA LEU A 785 1.89 8.92 27.32
C LEU A 785 1.74 8.56 28.81
N THR A 786 2.79 7.91 29.31
CA THR A 786 3.45 8.24 30.58
C THR A 786 4.31 9.48 30.42
#